data_AF-A0AA89WP77-F1
#
_entry.id   AF-A0AA89WP77-F1
#
_cell.length_a   1.000
_cell.length_b   1.000
_cell.length_c   1.000
_cell.angle_alpha   90.00
_cell.angle_beta   90.00
_cell.angle_gamma   90.00
#
_symmetry.space_group_name_H-M   'P 1'
#
loop_
_entity.id
_entity.type
_entity.pdbx_description
1 polymer ?
#
loop_
_entity_poly.entity_id
_entity_poly.type
_entity_poly.pdbx_seq_one_letter_code
_entity_poly.pdbx_strand_id
1 'polypeptide(L)'
;MKTFTKPLALSLALSAALAAPAWADPAGFTVLTLEQAPTAEAMPALAAQLKTLQVDAVSVRQVQRGIGQVDPLQLLADGLGYEYRFISTGKDDGQTQHGQAVLTRLPIAAESGPDQPGLNYLRLDDGRHTVAVYTDAGAGAAQLPARVSRSRLGAPAVLRGAVAAESAKAAGFDPARVALEADASYFSDGFQAASSAPFKVEGSALRATLLTLAYAADKGGERPWMDTALTADARAALLLKAMTEDEKFQMLHSYFGLGKDGGPLPEGAVGSAGFVPGVARLGIPSQQSADAGVGVTNPGGIRPGDFATAMPSGPSTASSWNREVAFAGGATMGREAWQQRFNILLSGSVNLQRDPRNGRNFEYAGEDPLLAGSMVGALIQGVQSQHVISSMKHFALNDMETRRNFHDVRIGEQAMHESDLLAFEIALEAGRPGVAMCSYNKINGTYGCENGYLMNQVLKQEWKFPGFVMSDWGGVHSGSKAALAGLDQQSAGEVFDAAVFFDEPLRLAVHGGVVPQARLNDMVARILRTMFLHGNFDNPPQHQKVDAEAGFAVAQRTVEEGSVLLRNEGNLLPLADSVKRIVIIGGHADKGVIGGGGSSMVGVTAKGTNAVPGVLPTTWPGPVIFHPSSPLESLRAARPDASIEYVDGSNAAAAAKAAAQADVAIVFATQWAAESVDLPDMQLPDNQDALISAVAKANPKTVLVLETNGPVRTPWLAQVPAMLQAWYPGIRGGEGIAALLTGQVNPSGRLPVTWVVDESQLPRPHIDGLGFKPAKPFGDVFDFDIEGANVGYKWMAAKGLTPTFAFGHGLSYTSFAYENLKVSVEGSRLVASVAIRNTGKRAGADVAQLYLKLPARSTTPIRLIGYDKVELQPGEQRRIRIEAEPKTLAHYDAPARQWKIDGGTYQVQLSRNAAEPLQTVDVQLVEQVLR
;
A
#
# COMPACT_ATOMS: atom_id res chain seq x y z
N MET A 1 -46.77 14.51 -37.86
CA MET A 1 -46.91 15.32 -39.10
C MET A 1 -46.15 16.62 -38.93
N LYS A 2 -45.18 16.86 -39.83
CA LYS A 2 -44.65 18.14 -40.35
C LYS A 2 -44.06 19.17 -39.35
N THR A 3 -42.74 19.31 -39.17
CA THR A 3 -41.67 19.97 -39.97
C THR A 3 -41.67 21.51 -40.02
N PHE A 4 -40.55 22.08 -39.54
CA PHE A 4 -39.81 23.33 -39.92
C PHE A 4 -40.58 24.67 -39.88
N THR A 5 -40.15 25.73 -39.18
CA THR A 5 -38.91 26.52 -39.39
C THR A 5 -38.81 27.65 -38.33
N LYS A 6 -37.60 27.99 -37.88
CA LYS A 6 -37.19 29.32 -37.32
C LYS A 6 -37.03 30.32 -38.49
N PRO A 7 -37.11 31.67 -38.34
CA PRO A 7 -36.12 32.44 -37.53
C PRO A 7 -36.54 33.79 -36.89
N LEU A 8 -35.68 34.22 -35.96
CA LEU A 8 -35.30 35.58 -35.52
C LEU A 8 -36.39 36.64 -35.27
N ALA A 9 -36.61 36.99 -34.00
CA ALA A 9 -35.95 38.12 -33.34
C ALA A 9 -36.77 38.55 -32.10
N LEU A 10 -36.30 38.22 -30.89
CA LEU A 10 -36.36 39.18 -29.79
C LEU A 10 -35.31 38.80 -28.74
N SER A 11 -34.32 39.67 -28.69
CA SER A 11 -33.25 39.82 -27.73
C SER A 11 -33.75 39.97 -26.29
N LEU A 12 -33.01 39.35 -25.37
CA LEU A 12 -32.95 39.61 -23.92
C LEU A 12 -34.24 39.40 -23.10
N ALA A 13 -34.42 38.18 -22.56
CA ALA A 13 -34.86 37.94 -21.18
C ALA A 13 -35.00 36.43 -20.91
N LEU A 14 -33.92 35.76 -20.48
CA LEU A 14 -33.92 34.63 -19.54
C LEU A 14 -32.47 34.14 -19.34
N SER A 15 -31.77 34.76 -18.38
CA SER A 15 -30.56 34.23 -17.70
C SER A 15 -30.25 35.18 -16.54
N ALA A 16 -31.07 35.14 -15.49
CA ALA A 16 -30.81 35.87 -14.25
C ALA A 16 -31.45 35.13 -13.08
N ALA A 17 -31.01 33.90 -12.85
CA ALA A 17 -31.21 33.17 -11.60
C ALA A 17 -30.03 32.22 -11.43
N LEU A 18 -28.88 32.80 -11.05
CA LEU A 18 -27.67 32.22 -10.45
C LEU A 18 -26.53 33.23 -10.64
N ALA A 19 -26.65 34.36 -9.95
CA ALA A 19 -25.52 35.22 -9.66
C ALA A 19 -25.71 35.65 -8.21
N ALA A 20 -25.09 34.87 -7.31
CA ALA A 20 -24.67 35.45 -6.05
C ALA A 20 -23.86 36.70 -6.40
N PRO A 21 -24.04 37.83 -5.71
CA PRO A 21 -23.35 39.04 -6.08
C PRO A 21 -21.84 38.75 -6.07
N ALA A 22 -21.17 39.10 -7.17
CA ALA A 22 -19.71 39.12 -7.22
C ALA A 22 -19.25 40.26 -6.31
N TRP A 23 -18.98 39.93 -5.05
CA TRP A 23 -18.24 40.80 -4.16
C TRP A 23 -16.76 40.57 -4.47
N ALA A 24 -16.02 41.66 -4.57
CA ALA A 24 -14.61 41.68 -4.90
C ALA A 24 -13.83 40.66 -4.05
N ASP A 25 -12.89 39.98 -4.70
CA ASP A 25 -11.76 39.29 -4.06
C ASP A 25 -11.30 40.10 -2.85
N PRO A 26 -11.51 39.67 -1.59
CA PRO A 26 -11.01 40.44 -0.46
C PRO A 26 -9.49 40.40 -0.60
N ALA A 27 -8.89 41.57 -0.86
CA ALA A 27 -7.46 41.70 -1.13
C ALA A 27 -6.56 41.37 0.08
N GLY A 28 -7.06 40.64 1.08
CA GLY A 28 -6.38 40.30 2.31
C GLY A 28 -7.21 39.47 3.30
N PHE A 29 -6.51 38.91 4.29
CA PHE A 29 -7.05 38.12 5.40
C PHE A 29 -7.49 39.02 6.55
N THR A 30 -8.68 38.77 7.12
CA THR A 30 -9.31 39.63 8.13
C THR A 30 -9.49 38.93 9.47
N VAL A 31 -9.08 39.60 10.54
CA VAL A 31 -9.27 39.13 11.92
C VAL A 31 -9.94 40.20 12.76
N LEU A 32 -11.18 39.95 13.19
CA LEU A 32 -11.84 40.77 14.20
C LEU A 32 -11.44 40.29 15.59
N THR A 33 -11.04 41.19 16.47
CA THR A 33 -10.74 40.86 17.86
C THR A 33 -11.69 41.57 18.80
N LEU A 34 -12.34 40.82 19.68
CA LEU A 34 -13.14 41.33 20.79
C LEU A 34 -12.33 41.19 22.07
N GLU A 35 -12.18 42.27 22.84
CA GLU A 35 -11.40 42.23 24.09
C GLU A 35 -12.06 41.42 25.22
N GLN A 36 -13.37 41.17 25.10
CA GLN A 36 -14.15 40.38 26.03
C GLN A 36 -15.32 39.71 25.30
N ALA A 37 -15.90 38.68 25.91
CA ALA A 37 -17.11 38.05 25.38
C ALA A 37 -18.28 39.05 25.27
N PRO A 38 -19.01 39.04 24.14
CA PRO A 38 -20.21 39.86 23.96
C PRO A 38 -21.34 39.44 24.91
N THR A 39 -22.11 40.42 25.39
CA THR A 39 -23.34 40.13 26.15
C THR A 39 -24.40 39.53 25.24
N ALA A 40 -25.37 38.79 25.82
CA ALA A 40 -26.48 38.22 25.07
C ALA A 40 -27.26 39.26 24.24
N GLU A 41 -27.39 40.49 24.75
CA GLU A 41 -28.04 41.61 24.07
C GLU A 41 -27.27 42.10 22.83
N ALA A 42 -25.94 42.01 22.85
CA ALA A 42 -25.08 42.44 21.73
C ALA A 42 -24.94 41.37 20.63
N MET A 43 -25.34 40.13 20.89
CA MET A 43 -25.11 39.00 19.97
C MET A 43 -25.84 39.12 18.62
N PRO A 44 -27.13 39.51 18.54
CA PRO A 44 -27.81 39.64 17.26
C PRO A 44 -27.21 40.73 16.37
N ALA A 45 -26.83 41.86 16.96
CA ALA A 45 -26.18 42.96 16.25
C ALA A 45 -24.80 42.54 15.71
N LEU A 46 -23.99 41.89 16.54
CA LEU A 46 -22.71 41.34 16.11
C LEU A 46 -22.88 40.33 14.96
N ALA A 47 -23.84 39.40 15.06
CA ALA A 47 -24.12 38.42 14.02
C ALA A 47 -24.45 39.09 12.67
N ALA A 48 -25.31 40.11 12.68
CA ALA A 48 -25.69 40.84 11.47
C ALA A 48 -24.50 41.59 10.85
N GLN A 49 -23.67 42.22 11.68
CA GLN A 49 -22.48 42.93 11.21
C GLN A 49 -21.41 41.95 10.67
N LEU A 50 -21.20 40.80 11.32
CA LEU A 50 -20.27 39.76 10.85
C LEU A 50 -20.69 39.17 9.50
N LYS A 51 -21.98 38.90 9.28
CA LYS A 51 -22.50 38.46 7.96
C LYS A 51 -22.21 39.47 6.86
N THR A 52 -22.23 40.77 7.20
CA THR A 52 -21.99 41.86 6.25
C THR A 52 -20.49 42.03 5.95
N LEU A 53 -19.65 41.90 6.98
CA LEU A 53 -18.20 42.09 6.85
C LEU A 53 -17.46 40.86 6.33
N GLN A 54 -18.05 39.67 6.46
CA GLN A 54 -17.45 38.38 6.05
C GLN A 54 -16.07 38.13 6.65
N VAL A 55 -15.86 38.55 7.90
CA VAL A 55 -14.58 38.40 8.60
C VAL A 55 -14.13 36.94 8.61
N ASP A 56 -12.86 36.69 8.26
CA ASP A 56 -12.30 35.33 8.14
C ASP A 56 -12.18 34.66 9.50
N ALA A 57 -11.68 35.39 10.50
CA ALA A 57 -11.58 34.92 11.87
C ALA A 57 -12.03 35.98 12.89
N VAL A 58 -12.78 35.56 13.91
CA VAL A 58 -13.16 36.37 15.06
C VAL A 58 -12.49 35.78 16.30
N SER A 59 -11.54 36.50 16.88
CA SER A 59 -10.89 36.15 18.14
C SER A 59 -11.57 36.88 19.29
N VAL A 60 -12.03 36.14 20.29
CA VAL A 60 -12.69 36.67 21.49
C VAL A 60 -11.79 36.39 22.69
N ARG A 61 -11.30 37.45 23.32
CA ARG A 61 -10.47 37.38 24.52
C ARG A 61 -11.36 37.24 25.76
N GLN A 62 -10.78 36.75 26.85
CA GLN A 62 -11.43 36.66 28.17
C GLN A 62 -12.82 35.99 28.15
N VAL A 63 -12.92 34.82 27.51
CA VAL A 63 -14.15 34.03 27.48
C VAL A 63 -14.27 33.23 28.78
N GLN A 64 -15.45 33.30 29.38
CA GLN A 64 -15.83 32.48 30.53
C GLN A 64 -16.99 31.59 30.09
N ARG A 65 -16.83 30.27 30.20
CA ARG A 65 -17.90 29.32 29.86
C ARG A 65 -18.17 28.35 30.99
N GLY A 66 -19.45 28.06 31.24
CA GLY A 66 -19.85 27.05 32.21
C GLY A 66 -19.54 25.64 31.71
N ILE A 67 -18.96 24.80 32.58
CA ILE A 67 -18.70 23.40 32.26
C ILE A 67 -20.05 22.67 32.08
N GLY A 68 -20.27 22.05 30.92
CA GLY A 68 -21.52 21.35 30.60
C GLY A 68 -22.68 22.26 30.15
N GLN A 69 -22.44 23.56 29.95
CA GLN A 69 -23.41 24.50 29.39
C GLN A 69 -23.09 24.80 27.91
N VAL A 70 -24.13 25.16 27.15
CA VAL A 70 -23.97 25.58 25.75
C VAL A 70 -23.32 26.97 25.72
N ASP A 71 -22.19 27.10 25.03
CA ASP A 71 -21.50 28.37 24.89
C ASP A 71 -22.26 29.29 23.89
N PRO A 72 -22.67 30.51 24.29
CA PRO A 72 -23.30 31.46 23.39
C PRO A 72 -22.49 31.78 22.13
N LEU A 73 -21.16 31.72 22.20
CA LEU A 73 -20.28 31.95 21.05
C LEU A 73 -20.27 30.76 20.08
N GLN A 74 -20.47 29.53 20.56
CA GLN A 74 -20.69 28.36 19.69
C GLN A 74 -22.01 28.53 18.91
N LEU A 75 -23.08 28.92 19.59
CA LEU A 75 -24.38 29.16 18.95
C LEU A 75 -24.31 30.28 17.90
N LEU A 76 -23.55 31.33 18.18
CA LEU A 76 -23.26 32.38 17.21
C LEU A 76 -22.55 31.82 15.98
N ALA A 77 -21.50 31.01 16.18
CA ALA A 77 -20.74 30.41 15.09
C ALA A 77 -21.65 29.53 14.22
N ASP A 78 -22.44 28.65 14.83
CA ASP A 78 -23.38 27.77 14.13
C ASP A 78 -24.39 28.59 13.30
N GLY A 79 -24.93 29.68 13.85
CA GLY A 79 -25.86 30.58 13.15
C GLY A 79 -25.24 31.41 12.01
N LEU A 80 -23.91 31.49 11.97
CA LEU A 80 -23.12 32.11 10.91
C LEU A 80 -22.57 31.08 9.91
N GLY A 81 -22.63 29.78 10.21
CA GLY A 81 -21.92 28.74 9.47
C GLY A 81 -20.41 28.78 9.68
N TYR A 82 -19.95 29.31 10.81
CA TYR A 82 -18.53 29.40 11.19
C TYR A 82 -18.17 28.21 12.07
N GLU A 83 -16.91 27.77 12.05
CA GLU A 83 -16.39 26.85 13.05
C GLU A 83 -16.03 27.60 14.33
N TYR A 84 -16.26 26.99 15.50
CA TYR A 84 -15.92 27.54 16.81
C TYR A 84 -14.84 26.70 17.50
N ARG A 85 -13.90 27.38 18.17
CA ARG A 85 -12.89 26.76 19.03
C ARG A 85 -12.72 27.53 20.33
N PHE A 86 -12.69 26.80 21.44
CA PHE A 86 -12.37 27.33 22.76
C PHE A 86 -10.97 26.91 23.19
N ILE A 87 -10.26 27.84 23.81
CA ILE A 87 -8.87 27.70 24.18
C ILE A 87 -8.76 27.99 25.68
N SER A 88 -8.60 26.95 26.50
CA SER A 88 -8.48 27.11 27.95
C SER A 88 -7.14 27.72 28.36
N THR A 89 -7.17 28.60 29.37
CA THR A 89 -5.97 29.14 30.03
C THR A 89 -5.50 28.26 31.20
N GLY A 90 -6.20 27.16 31.50
CA GLY A 90 -5.87 26.23 32.58
C GLY A 90 -6.21 26.72 34.00
N LYS A 91 -6.82 27.91 34.14
CA LYS A 91 -7.36 28.43 35.41
C LYS A 91 -8.84 28.06 35.56
N ASP A 92 -9.12 26.77 35.68
CA ASP A 92 -10.48 26.27 35.80
C ASP A 92 -10.85 26.09 37.30
N ASP A 93 -11.97 26.66 37.74
CA ASP A 93 -12.43 26.62 39.14
C ASP A 93 -13.35 25.43 39.46
N GLY A 94 -13.48 24.49 38.50
CA GLY A 94 -14.35 23.31 38.59
C GLY A 94 -15.79 23.55 38.15
N GLN A 95 -16.22 24.80 37.91
CA GLN A 95 -17.54 25.12 37.34
C GLN A 95 -17.46 25.98 36.07
N THR A 96 -16.42 26.80 35.94
CA THR A 96 -16.20 27.73 34.84
C THR A 96 -14.82 27.51 34.23
N GLN A 97 -14.75 27.48 32.90
CA GLN A 97 -13.49 27.51 32.17
C GLN A 97 -13.19 28.93 31.69
N HIS A 98 -11.96 29.36 31.89
CA HIS A 98 -11.47 30.66 31.45
C HIS A 98 -10.55 30.49 30.25
N GLY A 99 -10.81 31.23 29.19
CA GLY A 99 -10.17 30.98 27.91
C GLY A 99 -10.27 32.11 26.91
N GLN A 100 -9.98 31.75 25.67
CA GLN A 100 -10.29 32.53 24.49
C GLN A 100 -11.16 31.68 23.57
N ALA A 101 -11.90 32.34 22.67
CA ALA A 101 -12.60 31.64 21.61
C ALA A 101 -12.18 32.19 20.26
N VAL A 102 -12.15 31.33 19.25
CA VAL A 102 -12.00 31.73 17.85
C VAL A 102 -13.18 31.18 17.06
N LEU A 103 -13.81 32.05 16.28
CA LEU A 103 -14.82 31.67 15.31
C LEU A 103 -14.24 31.91 13.92
N THR A 104 -14.33 30.96 13.00
CA THR A 104 -13.74 31.09 11.66
C THR A 104 -14.74 30.75 10.56
N ARG A 105 -14.76 31.58 9.52
CA ARG A 105 -15.49 31.33 8.27
C ARG A 105 -14.80 30.30 7.39
N LEU A 106 -13.48 30.23 7.51
CA LEU A 106 -12.61 29.41 6.67
C LEU A 106 -12.42 28.01 7.29
N PRO A 107 -12.35 26.94 6.46
CA PRO A 107 -12.01 25.60 6.91
C PRO A 107 -10.73 25.55 7.74
N ILE A 108 -10.77 24.79 8.83
CA ILE A 108 -9.59 24.52 9.66
C ILE A 108 -8.77 23.40 9.02
N ALA A 109 -7.59 23.73 8.50
CA ALA A 109 -6.66 22.80 7.85
C ALA A 109 -5.78 22.04 8.86
N ALA A 110 -5.44 22.66 9.99
CA ALA A 110 -4.72 22.06 11.11
C ALA A 110 -4.87 22.93 12.37
N GLU A 111 -4.74 22.32 13.55
CA GLU A 111 -4.76 23.02 14.84
C GLU A 111 -3.89 22.30 15.88
N SER A 112 -3.42 23.04 16.90
CA SER A 112 -2.83 22.46 18.11
C SER A 112 -3.91 22.16 19.14
N GLY A 113 -4.03 20.91 19.59
CA GLY A 113 -4.99 20.51 20.62
C GLY A 113 -4.64 20.96 22.05
N PRO A 114 -5.59 20.84 23.01
CA PRO A 114 -5.40 21.20 24.43
C PRO A 114 -4.27 20.42 25.13
N ASP A 115 -3.83 19.30 24.56
CA ASP A 115 -2.75 18.46 25.08
C ASP A 115 -1.34 19.01 24.78
N GLN A 116 -1.22 20.14 24.06
CA GLN A 116 0.05 20.83 23.79
C GLN A 116 0.06 22.28 24.31
N PRO A 117 0.20 22.50 25.63
CA PRO A 117 0.05 23.83 26.23
C PRO A 117 1.14 24.80 25.76
N GLY A 118 0.72 25.98 25.27
CA GLY A 118 1.55 27.20 25.24
C GLY A 118 1.66 27.97 23.93
N LEU A 119 1.00 27.57 22.84
CA LEU A 119 0.88 28.37 21.60
C LEU A 119 -0.28 27.83 20.77
N ASN A 120 -1.49 28.20 21.16
CA ASN A 120 -2.70 27.70 20.50
C ASN A 120 -2.82 28.36 19.12
N TYR A 121 -2.95 27.55 18.06
CA TYR A 121 -3.08 28.07 16.70
C TYR A 121 -4.15 27.34 15.88
N LEU A 122 -4.70 28.07 14.90
CA LEU A 122 -5.61 27.57 13.88
C LEU A 122 -5.04 27.89 12.51
N ARG A 123 -4.87 26.90 11.64
CA ARG A 123 -4.57 27.12 10.22
C ARG A 123 -5.85 27.15 9.43
N LEU A 124 -6.12 28.30 8.82
CA LEU A 124 -7.35 28.60 8.10
C LEU A 124 -7.04 28.66 6.61
N ASP A 125 -7.80 27.96 5.77
CA ASP A 125 -7.57 27.91 4.34
C ASP A 125 -8.67 28.63 3.55
N ASP A 126 -8.32 29.63 2.75
CA ASP A 126 -9.27 30.36 1.89
C ASP A 126 -9.37 29.81 0.46
N GLY A 127 -8.72 28.68 0.19
CA GLY A 127 -8.62 28.02 -1.12
C GLY A 127 -7.45 28.53 -1.97
N ARG A 128 -6.78 29.62 -1.59
CA ARG A 128 -5.58 30.15 -2.25
C ARG A 128 -4.39 30.24 -1.30
N HIS A 129 -4.66 30.55 -0.04
CA HIS A 129 -3.69 30.76 1.03
C HIS A 129 -4.14 30.00 2.27
N THR A 130 -3.19 29.35 2.95
CA THR A 130 -3.38 28.88 4.32
C THR A 130 -2.78 29.90 5.26
N VAL A 131 -3.53 30.41 6.24
CA VAL A 131 -3.05 31.36 7.25
C VAL A 131 -3.05 30.74 8.63
N ALA A 132 -1.91 30.75 9.31
CA ALA A 132 -1.80 30.33 10.70
C ALA A 132 -2.15 31.49 11.65
N VAL A 133 -3.23 31.36 12.41
CA VAL A 133 -3.65 32.33 13.44
C VAL A 133 -3.27 31.78 14.81
N TYR A 134 -2.27 32.40 15.45
CA TYR A 134 -1.85 32.08 16.81
C TYR A 134 -2.57 33.01 17.79
N THR A 135 -3.23 32.42 18.79
CA THR A 135 -3.91 33.13 19.88
C THR A 135 -3.19 32.88 21.19
N ASP A 136 -2.71 33.96 21.81
CA ASP A 136 -2.16 33.99 23.18
C ASP A 136 -1.02 33.01 23.43
N ALA A 137 0.17 33.39 22.96
CA ALA A 137 1.40 32.77 23.41
C ALA A 137 1.68 33.26 24.84
N GLY A 138 1.28 32.47 25.85
CA GLY A 138 1.64 32.73 27.24
C GLY A 138 3.15 32.99 27.41
N ALA A 139 3.54 33.58 28.54
CA ALA A 139 4.86 34.20 28.83
C ALA A 139 6.15 33.32 28.72
N GLY A 140 6.16 32.24 27.94
CA GLY A 140 7.31 31.40 27.62
C GLY A 140 8.04 31.82 26.33
N ALA A 141 8.57 33.05 26.29
CA ALA A 141 9.35 33.64 25.20
C ALA A 141 10.41 32.72 24.55
N ALA A 142 11.03 31.81 25.33
CA ALA A 142 12.15 30.98 24.88
C ALA A 142 11.74 29.79 23.98
N GLN A 143 10.47 29.37 24.00
CA GLN A 143 10.01 28.20 23.22
C GLN A 143 9.20 28.57 21.97
N LEU A 144 8.82 29.86 21.82
CA LEU A 144 8.03 30.37 20.71
C LEU A 144 8.66 30.07 19.33
N PRO A 145 9.98 30.26 19.10
CA PRO A 145 10.60 29.98 17.80
C PRO A 145 10.47 28.52 17.34
N ALA A 146 10.82 27.58 18.21
CA ALA A 146 10.78 26.15 17.90
C ALA A 146 9.35 25.62 17.72
N ARG A 147 8.35 26.29 18.31
CA ARG A 147 6.93 25.92 18.17
C ARG A 147 6.33 26.47 16.88
N VAL A 148 6.64 27.72 16.53
CA VAL A 148 6.17 28.35 15.28
C VAL A 148 6.86 27.72 14.06
N SER A 149 8.17 27.44 14.12
CA SER A 149 8.88 26.80 13.01
C SER A 149 8.32 25.41 12.66
N ARG A 150 7.90 24.63 13.67
CA ARG A 150 7.29 23.31 13.49
C ARG A 150 5.84 23.33 13.02
N SER A 151 5.09 24.39 13.33
CA SER A 151 3.63 24.48 13.05
C SER A 151 3.27 25.34 11.83
N ARG A 152 4.20 26.15 11.34
CA ARG A 152 3.90 27.08 10.25
C ARG A 152 3.82 26.37 8.89
N LEU A 153 4.60 25.29 8.68
CA LEU A 153 4.76 24.61 7.38
C LEU A 153 4.86 25.59 6.18
N GLY A 154 5.49 26.75 6.38
CA GLY A 154 5.65 27.82 5.38
C GLY A 154 4.45 28.75 5.12
N ALA A 155 3.31 28.58 5.80
CA ALA A 155 2.13 29.45 5.68
C ALA A 155 2.36 30.88 6.21
N PRO A 156 1.77 31.94 5.61
CA PRO A 156 1.65 33.23 6.28
C PRO A 156 1.01 33.07 7.66
N ALA A 157 1.48 33.83 8.65
CA ALA A 157 1.05 33.67 10.03
C ALA A 157 0.76 35.00 10.70
N VAL A 158 -0.21 34.99 11.61
CA VAL A 158 -0.63 36.11 12.44
C VAL A 158 -0.53 35.68 13.89
N LEU A 159 0.27 36.37 14.67
CA LEU A 159 0.43 36.17 16.10
C LEU A 159 -0.35 37.26 16.86
N ARG A 160 -1.35 36.85 17.64
CA ARG A 160 -2.19 37.74 18.45
C ARG A 160 -1.85 37.56 19.93
N GLY A 161 -1.49 38.65 20.63
CA GLY A 161 -1.28 38.66 22.10
C GLY A 161 -0.01 39.38 22.55
N ALA A 162 0.22 39.52 23.87
CA ALA A 162 1.33 40.28 24.44
C ALA A 162 2.68 39.51 24.36
N VAL A 163 3.26 39.40 23.16
CA VAL A 163 4.57 38.76 22.95
C VAL A 163 5.67 39.82 22.83
N ALA A 164 6.81 39.60 23.50
CA ALA A 164 7.98 40.46 23.37
C ALA A 164 8.53 40.46 21.93
N ALA A 165 8.90 41.63 21.43
CA ALA A 165 9.33 41.82 20.04
C ALA A 165 10.52 40.93 19.66
N GLU A 166 11.47 40.70 20.58
CA GLU A 166 12.61 39.82 20.38
C GLU A 166 12.19 38.36 20.18
N SER A 167 11.19 37.90 20.94
CA SER A 167 10.66 36.54 20.84
C SER A 167 9.84 36.34 19.56
N ALA A 168 9.02 37.33 19.19
CA ALA A 168 8.31 37.33 17.93
C ALA A 168 9.28 37.31 16.73
N LYS A 169 10.35 38.11 16.78
CA LYS A 169 11.41 38.13 15.78
C LYS A 169 12.10 36.78 15.65
N ALA A 170 12.50 36.18 16.78
CA ALA A 170 13.14 34.86 16.79
C ALA A 170 12.23 33.77 16.19
N ALA A 171 10.91 33.95 16.26
CA ALA A 171 9.92 33.04 15.69
C ALA A 171 9.52 33.34 14.24
N GLY A 172 10.23 34.23 13.55
CA GLY A 172 10.00 34.51 12.13
C GLY A 172 8.83 35.44 11.84
N PHE A 173 8.39 36.21 12.84
CA PHE A 173 7.52 37.36 12.65
C PHE A 173 8.36 38.63 12.45
N ASP A 174 7.87 39.60 11.68
CA ASP A 174 8.60 40.83 11.41
C ASP A 174 8.22 41.92 12.43
N PRO A 175 9.05 42.19 13.47
CA PRO A 175 8.75 43.24 14.44
C PRO A 175 8.82 44.66 13.84
N ALA A 176 9.43 44.82 12.65
CA ALA A 176 9.53 46.11 11.95
C ALA A 176 8.28 46.39 11.08
N ARG A 177 7.43 45.39 10.82
CA ARG A 177 6.16 45.52 10.07
C ARG A 177 4.92 45.78 10.95
N VAL A 178 5.17 46.22 12.18
CA VAL A 178 4.37 47.09 13.06
C VAL A 178 3.46 46.42 14.11
N ALA A 179 3.79 46.69 15.37
CA ALA A 179 2.89 46.67 16.52
C ALA A 179 1.76 47.70 16.32
N LEU A 180 0.62 47.24 15.82
CA LEU A 180 -0.57 48.04 15.60
C LEU A 180 -1.33 48.21 16.93
N GLU A 181 -1.04 49.31 17.63
CA GLU A 181 -1.60 49.70 18.94
C GLU A 181 -1.09 48.90 20.16
N ALA A 182 -1.55 49.26 21.36
CA ALA A 182 -1.07 48.77 22.67
C ALA A 182 -1.19 47.24 22.90
N ASP A 183 -1.65 46.49 21.89
CA ASP A 183 -1.80 45.04 21.85
C ASP A 183 -0.86 44.44 20.79
N ALA A 184 0.25 43.85 21.23
CA ALA A 184 1.38 43.40 20.42
C ALA A 184 1.07 42.28 19.38
N SER A 185 0.29 42.58 18.34
CA SER A 185 0.04 41.65 17.24
C SER A 185 1.18 41.72 16.20
N TYR A 186 1.64 40.57 15.71
CA TYR A 186 2.72 40.46 14.73
C TYR A 186 2.27 39.59 13.54
N PHE A 187 2.87 39.80 12.37
CA PHE A 187 2.65 38.92 11.23
C PHE A 187 3.99 38.52 10.58
N SER A 188 3.97 37.39 9.89
CA SER A 188 5.15 36.80 9.27
C SER A 188 5.18 37.05 7.75
N ASP A 189 6.26 36.60 7.10
CA ASP A 189 6.39 36.67 5.64
C ASP A 189 5.19 36.02 4.93
N GLY A 190 4.70 36.69 3.87
CA GLY A 190 3.46 36.31 3.17
C GLY A 190 2.36 37.36 3.26
N PHE A 191 2.51 38.36 4.13
CA PHE A 191 1.73 39.60 4.12
C PHE A 191 2.62 40.80 3.75
N GLN A 192 2.11 41.73 2.93
CA GLN A 192 2.83 42.94 2.50
C GLN A 192 2.43 44.19 3.25
N ALA A 193 1.20 44.24 3.76
CA ALA A 193 0.69 45.38 4.50
C ALA A 193 -0.39 44.94 5.48
N ALA A 194 -0.60 45.75 6.52
CA ALA A 194 -1.64 45.55 7.50
C ALA A 194 -2.34 46.90 7.76
N SER A 195 -3.65 46.86 8.00
CA SER A 195 -4.41 48.01 8.51
C SER A 195 -5.26 47.56 9.69
N SER A 196 -5.34 48.42 10.71
CA SER A 196 -6.14 48.19 11.91
C SER A 196 -7.12 49.33 12.05
N ALA A 197 -8.39 49.01 12.33
CA ALA A 197 -9.42 49.99 12.60
C ALA A 197 -10.27 49.57 13.81
N PRO A 198 -10.67 50.51 14.68
CA PRO A 198 -11.63 50.23 15.73
C PRO A 198 -12.95 49.78 15.10
N PHE A 199 -13.49 48.67 15.60
CA PHE A 199 -14.78 48.13 15.19
C PHE A 199 -15.82 48.40 16.28
N LYS A 200 -16.98 48.95 15.90
CA LYS A 200 -18.05 49.25 16.84
C LYS A 200 -19.19 48.25 16.64
N VAL A 201 -19.41 47.40 17.66
CA VAL A 201 -20.60 46.56 17.72
C VAL A 201 -21.80 47.46 18.01
N GLU A 202 -22.77 47.49 17.12
CA GLU A 202 -23.96 48.35 17.28
C GLU A 202 -24.71 48.03 18.58
N GLY A 203 -25.12 49.08 19.29
CA GLY A 203 -25.82 48.93 20.57
C GLY A 203 -24.95 48.41 21.73
N SER A 204 -23.62 48.34 21.57
CA SER A 204 -22.73 47.78 22.59
C SER A 204 -21.54 48.69 22.94
N ALA A 205 -21.02 48.51 24.16
CA ALA A 205 -19.78 49.12 24.64
C ALA A 205 -18.54 48.23 24.39
N LEU A 206 -18.69 47.13 23.64
CA LEU A 206 -17.60 46.21 23.31
C LEU A 206 -16.48 46.93 22.55
N ARG A 207 -15.26 46.80 23.06
CA ARG A 207 -14.06 47.19 22.33
C ARG A 207 -13.70 46.07 21.37
N ALA A 208 -13.62 46.43 20.10
CA ALA A 208 -13.23 45.52 19.06
C ALA A 208 -12.31 46.19 18.05
N THR A 209 -11.45 45.38 17.42
CA THR A 209 -10.47 45.85 16.45
C THR A 209 -10.49 44.93 15.24
N LEU A 210 -10.73 45.48 14.05
CA LEU A 210 -10.66 44.76 12.79
C LEU A 210 -9.26 44.91 12.21
N LEU A 211 -8.52 43.81 12.16
CA LEU A 211 -7.23 43.71 11.48
C LEU A 211 -7.45 43.19 10.06
N THR A 212 -6.98 43.93 9.07
CA THR A 212 -6.97 43.52 7.65
C THR A 212 -5.53 43.39 7.17
N LEU A 213 -5.15 42.20 6.72
CA LEU A 213 -3.80 41.85 6.30
C LEU A 213 -3.78 41.59 4.81
N ALA A 214 -3.18 42.51 4.06
CA ALA A 214 -2.98 42.30 2.64
C ALA A 214 -1.92 41.22 2.44
N TYR A 215 -2.30 40.12 1.80
CA TYR A 215 -1.33 39.14 1.33
C TYR A 215 -0.27 39.85 0.52
N ALA A 216 1.00 39.50 0.73
CA ALA A 216 2.02 39.85 -0.23
C ALA A 216 1.55 39.32 -1.58
N ALA A 217 1.66 40.15 -2.63
CA ALA A 217 1.45 39.65 -3.98
C ALA A 217 2.21 38.33 -4.07
N ASP A 218 1.50 37.26 -4.45
CA ASP A 218 2.08 35.93 -4.51
C ASP A 218 3.47 36.08 -5.13
N LYS A 219 4.52 35.63 -4.41
CA LYS A 219 5.80 35.36 -5.08
C LYS A 219 5.65 34.22 -6.09
N GLY A 220 4.43 33.76 -6.37
CA GLY A 220 4.04 33.18 -7.63
C GLY A 220 4.12 34.23 -8.72
N GLY A 221 5.28 34.31 -9.36
CA GLY A 221 5.25 34.47 -10.81
C GLY A 221 4.32 33.41 -11.44
N GLU A 222 4.18 33.45 -12.76
CA GLU A 222 3.60 32.33 -13.49
C GLU A 222 4.12 31.00 -12.91
N ARG A 223 3.23 30.01 -12.73
CA ARG A 223 3.61 28.64 -12.37
C ARG A 223 3.71 27.83 -13.67
N PRO A 224 4.73 28.04 -14.53
CA PRO A 224 4.79 27.43 -15.85
C PRO A 224 4.86 25.90 -15.76
N TRP A 225 5.29 25.34 -14.62
CA TRP A 225 5.26 23.90 -14.36
C TRP A 225 3.84 23.34 -14.15
N MET A 226 2.80 24.17 -14.03
CA MET A 226 1.40 23.72 -14.01
C MET A 226 0.80 23.61 -15.42
N ASP A 227 1.54 23.99 -16.47
CA ASP A 227 1.11 23.77 -17.86
C ASP A 227 1.13 22.27 -18.20
N THR A 228 -0.06 21.69 -18.33
CA THR A 228 -0.25 20.28 -18.67
C THR A 228 0.11 19.95 -20.11
N ALA A 229 0.41 20.94 -20.97
CA ALA A 229 0.96 20.70 -22.30
C ALA A 229 2.45 20.31 -22.28
N LEU A 230 3.15 20.58 -21.16
CA LEU A 230 4.56 20.21 -20.97
C LEU A 230 4.71 18.76 -20.49
N THR A 231 5.85 18.14 -20.81
CA THR A 231 6.20 16.82 -20.28
C THR A 231 6.49 16.88 -18.78
N ALA A 232 6.37 15.75 -18.08
CA ALA A 232 6.70 15.65 -16.66
C ALA A 232 8.15 16.11 -16.35
N ASP A 233 9.13 15.76 -17.21
CA ASP A 233 10.51 16.24 -17.06
C ASP A 233 10.62 17.77 -17.19
N ALA A 234 9.92 18.37 -18.15
CA ALA A 234 9.93 19.83 -18.35
C ALA A 234 9.27 20.56 -17.17
N ARG A 235 8.13 20.05 -16.68
CA ARG A 235 7.44 20.58 -15.49
C ARG A 235 8.33 20.46 -14.25
N ALA A 236 8.95 19.29 -14.04
CA ALA A 236 9.88 19.06 -12.93
C ALA A 236 11.10 19.99 -12.97
N ALA A 237 11.69 20.22 -14.15
CA ALA A 237 12.84 21.11 -14.30
C ALA A 237 12.50 22.58 -13.98
N LEU A 238 11.34 23.07 -14.46
CA LEU A 238 10.85 24.41 -14.15
C LEU A 238 10.59 24.58 -12.66
N LEU A 239 9.94 23.60 -12.04
CA LEU A 239 9.62 23.60 -10.62
C LEU A 239 10.88 23.54 -9.75
N LEU A 240 11.81 22.64 -10.07
CA LEU A 240 13.08 22.51 -9.35
C LEU A 240 13.91 23.81 -9.35
N LYS A 241 13.85 24.58 -10.43
CA LYS A 241 14.50 25.89 -10.54
C LYS A 241 13.85 26.95 -9.64
N ALA A 242 12.57 26.82 -9.34
CA ALA A 242 11.82 27.72 -8.46
C ALA A 242 11.90 27.34 -6.97
N MET A 243 12.44 26.17 -6.64
CA MET A 243 12.61 25.71 -5.26
C MET A 243 13.80 26.35 -4.55
N THR A 244 13.63 26.65 -3.28
CA THR A 244 14.76 26.92 -2.37
C THR A 244 15.50 25.63 -2.04
N GLU A 245 16.66 25.74 -1.41
CA GLU A 245 17.37 24.55 -0.95
C GLU A 245 16.64 23.83 0.18
N ASP A 246 16.01 24.56 1.11
CA ASP A 246 15.24 23.94 2.20
C ASP A 246 14.05 23.12 1.69
N GLU A 247 13.35 23.63 0.68
CA GLU A 247 12.26 22.89 0.05
C GLU A 247 12.78 21.66 -0.69
N LYS A 248 14.00 21.70 -1.24
CA LYS A 248 14.61 20.52 -1.85
C LYS A 248 14.86 19.45 -0.80
N PHE A 249 15.48 19.80 0.33
CA PHE A 249 15.73 18.86 1.42
C PHE A 249 14.44 18.32 2.05
N GLN A 250 13.39 19.13 2.19
CA GLN A 250 12.08 18.66 2.66
C GLN A 250 11.54 17.49 1.84
N MET A 251 11.80 17.44 0.52
CA MET A 251 11.33 16.34 -0.33
C MET A 251 12.09 15.03 -0.12
N LEU A 252 13.28 15.07 0.50
CA LEU A 252 14.21 13.95 0.61
C LEU A 252 14.00 13.08 1.84
N HIS A 253 13.10 13.46 2.73
CA HIS A 253 12.74 12.62 3.86
C HIS A 253 11.22 12.63 4.06
N SER A 254 10.65 11.45 4.30
CA SER A 254 9.27 11.31 4.76
C SER A 254 9.24 11.06 6.26
N TYR A 255 8.26 11.65 6.94
CA TYR A 255 7.96 11.39 8.34
C TYR A 255 7.13 10.12 8.48
N PHE A 256 7.21 9.48 9.64
CA PHE A 256 6.31 8.40 9.99
C PHE A 256 4.88 8.92 10.10
N GLY A 257 4.02 8.44 9.20
CA GLY A 257 2.66 8.96 9.07
C GLY A 257 1.77 8.67 10.28
N LEU A 258 2.17 7.76 11.18
CA LEU A 258 1.46 7.43 12.42
C LEU A 258 1.94 8.22 13.66
N GLY A 259 2.97 9.06 13.51
CA GLY A 259 3.60 9.74 14.65
C GLY A 259 4.54 8.83 15.45
N LYS A 260 5.53 9.44 16.08
CA LYS A 260 6.57 8.73 16.84
C LYS A 260 6.06 8.24 18.19
N ASP A 261 6.28 6.95 18.50
CA ASP A 261 6.01 6.33 19.81
C ASP A 261 4.56 6.53 20.32
N GLY A 262 3.58 6.50 19.41
CA GLY A 262 2.17 6.78 19.73
C GLY A 262 1.86 8.26 19.98
N GLY A 263 2.80 9.15 19.64
CA GLY A 263 2.61 10.60 19.61
C GLY A 263 1.68 11.07 18.49
N PRO A 264 1.41 12.38 18.42
CA PRO A 264 0.51 12.94 17.41
C PRO A 264 1.03 12.70 16.00
N LEU A 265 0.10 12.60 15.05
CA LEU A 265 0.44 12.55 13.62
C LEU A 265 1.24 13.81 13.22
N PRO A 266 2.17 13.71 12.27
CA PRO A 266 2.75 14.89 11.64
C PRO A 266 1.64 15.79 11.09
N GLU A 267 1.84 17.10 11.19
CA GLU A 267 0.82 18.06 10.77
C GLU A 267 0.49 17.90 9.27
N GLY A 268 -0.79 17.67 8.97
CA GLY A 268 -1.27 17.40 7.61
C GLY A 268 -1.19 15.93 7.17
N ALA A 269 -0.60 15.03 7.96
CA ALA A 269 -0.61 13.60 7.67
C ALA A 269 -2.01 13.02 7.86
N VAL A 270 -2.43 12.14 6.94
CA VAL A 270 -3.72 11.45 7.00
C VAL A 270 -3.71 10.30 8.02
N GLY A 271 -2.52 9.78 8.37
CA GLY A 271 -2.35 8.66 9.28
C GLY A 271 -2.21 7.33 8.54
N SER A 272 -0.97 6.95 8.16
CA SER A 272 -0.58 5.62 7.67
C SER A 272 0.97 5.55 7.62
N ALA A 273 1.56 4.88 6.63
CA ALA A 273 3.00 4.59 6.57
C ALA A 273 3.91 5.84 6.57
N GLY A 274 3.65 6.81 5.69
CA GLY A 274 4.59 7.91 5.45
C GLY A 274 3.94 9.22 5.02
N PHE A 275 4.61 10.34 5.32
CA PHE A 275 4.14 11.68 4.98
C PHE A 275 5.29 12.62 4.61
N VAL A 276 5.17 13.32 3.48
CA VAL A 276 6.05 14.46 3.12
C VAL A 276 5.18 15.70 2.99
N PRO A 277 5.45 16.78 3.74
CA PRO A 277 4.70 18.03 3.61
C PRO A 277 4.77 18.61 2.20
N GLY A 278 3.68 19.22 1.75
CA GLY A 278 3.64 19.95 0.48
C GLY A 278 4.38 21.29 0.55
N VAL A 279 4.47 21.98 -0.60
CA VAL A 279 5.02 23.34 -0.71
C VAL A 279 3.99 24.24 -1.40
N ALA A 280 3.14 24.88 -0.59
CA ALA A 280 1.96 25.61 -1.06
C ALA A 280 2.27 26.70 -2.09
N ARG A 281 3.33 27.51 -1.88
CA ARG A 281 3.71 28.59 -2.81
C ARG A 281 4.04 28.09 -4.22
N LEU A 282 4.48 26.84 -4.32
CA LEU A 282 4.85 26.17 -5.57
C LEU A 282 3.73 25.27 -6.11
N GLY A 283 2.65 25.08 -5.35
CA GLY A 283 1.59 24.14 -5.67
C GLY A 283 2.01 22.67 -5.56
N ILE A 284 3.07 22.35 -4.80
CA ILE A 284 3.48 20.96 -4.57
C ILE A 284 2.53 20.33 -3.54
N PRO A 285 1.75 19.29 -3.89
CA PRO A 285 0.91 18.59 -2.93
C PRO A 285 1.77 17.77 -1.96
N SER A 286 1.23 17.49 -0.77
CA SER A 286 1.89 16.56 0.17
C SER A 286 1.98 15.15 -0.42
N GLN A 287 3.04 14.41 -0.09
CA GLN A 287 3.05 12.96 -0.32
C GLN A 287 2.39 12.28 0.88
N GLN A 288 1.38 11.47 0.62
CA GLN A 288 0.64 10.69 1.61
C GLN A 288 0.78 9.22 1.20
N SER A 289 1.53 8.46 2.01
CA SER A 289 1.86 7.07 1.74
C SER A 289 1.06 6.14 2.64
N ALA A 290 0.39 5.15 2.05
CA ALA A 290 -0.24 4.06 2.77
C ALA A 290 0.39 2.71 2.44
N ASP A 291 0.36 1.81 3.42
CA ASP A 291 0.55 0.37 3.21
C ASP A 291 -0.77 -0.31 2.80
N ALA A 292 -0.81 -1.48 2.16
CA ALA A 292 0.23 -2.10 1.32
C ALA A 292 -0.36 -3.15 0.36
N GLY A 293 0.27 -4.33 0.22
CA GLY A 293 0.13 -5.27 -0.90
C GLY A 293 -1.21 -5.99 -1.00
N VAL A 294 -2.03 -5.96 0.05
CA VAL A 294 -3.34 -6.63 0.10
C VAL A 294 -4.50 -5.69 0.51
N GLY A 295 -4.28 -4.38 0.45
CA GLY A 295 -5.30 -3.36 0.68
C GLY A 295 -4.76 -2.15 1.45
N VAL A 296 -5.55 -1.08 1.49
CA VAL A 296 -5.19 0.17 2.20
C VAL A 296 -5.34 -0.05 3.70
N THR A 297 -4.25 0.11 4.46
CA THR A 297 -4.26 -0.14 5.91
C THR A 297 -4.79 1.05 6.69
N ASN A 298 -5.47 0.75 7.80
CA ASN A 298 -5.88 1.73 8.82
C ASN A 298 -5.32 1.28 10.18
N PRO A 299 -4.01 1.41 10.42
CA PRO A 299 -3.36 0.91 11.63
C PRO A 299 -4.02 1.49 12.87
N GLY A 300 -4.41 0.64 13.82
CA GLY A 300 -5.08 1.09 15.05
C GLY A 300 -6.46 1.73 14.86
N GLY A 301 -7.02 1.73 13.64
CA GLY A 301 -8.30 2.39 13.35
C GLY A 301 -8.23 3.92 13.51
N ILE A 302 -7.06 4.52 13.33
CA ILE A 302 -6.83 5.95 13.58
C ILE A 302 -7.58 6.88 12.62
N ARG A 303 -8.13 6.35 11.53
CA ARG A 303 -9.04 7.06 10.62
C ARG A 303 -10.47 6.55 10.83
N PRO A 304 -11.27 7.16 11.72
CA PRO A 304 -12.63 6.70 11.99
C PRO A 304 -13.51 6.76 10.73
N GLY A 305 -14.24 5.68 10.48
CA GLY A 305 -15.13 5.57 9.32
C GLY A 305 -14.45 5.11 8.02
N ASP A 306 -13.12 5.20 7.93
CA ASP A 306 -12.37 4.65 6.79
C ASP A 306 -12.23 3.13 6.93
N PHE A 307 -12.53 2.43 5.84
CA PHE A 307 -12.35 0.99 5.67
C PHE A 307 -11.80 0.70 4.28
N ALA A 308 -11.23 -0.50 4.11
CA ALA A 308 -10.73 -0.95 2.82
C ALA A 308 -11.14 -2.38 2.52
N THR A 309 -11.01 -2.75 1.26
CA THR A 309 -11.10 -4.14 0.82
C THR A 309 -9.83 -4.89 1.22
N ALA A 310 -9.96 -5.92 2.06
CA ALA A 310 -8.88 -6.87 2.27
C ALA A 310 -8.83 -7.86 1.09
N MET A 311 -7.89 -7.62 0.18
CA MET A 311 -7.66 -8.48 -0.98
C MET A 311 -7.05 -9.82 -0.56
N PRO A 312 -7.24 -10.90 -1.34
CA PRO A 312 -6.50 -12.14 -1.10
C PRO A 312 -4.99 -11.95 -1.25
N SER A 313 -4.21 -12.84 -0.63
CA SER A 313 -2.75 -12.77 -0.58
C SER A 313 -2.07 -12.80 -1.95
N GLY A 314 -0.79 -12.42 -1.99
CA GLY A 314 0.09 -12.54 -3.15
C GLY A 314 0.08 -13.94 -3.78
N PRO A 315 0.27 -15.03 -3.01
CA PRO A 315 0.14 -16.40 -3.52
C PRO A 315 -1.24 -16.70 -4.09
N SER A 316 -2.32 -16.20 -3.47
CA SER A 316 -3.69 -16.39 -3.98
C SER A 316 -3.87 -15.69 -5.33
N THR A 317 -3.48 -14.43 -5.41
CA THR A 317 -3.54 -13.64 -6.64
C THR A 317 -2.70 -14.27 -7.75
N ALA A 318 -1.45 -14.67 -7.46
CA ALA A 318 -0.55 -15.28 -8.43
C ALA A 318 -1.02 -16.68 -8.86
N SER A 319 -1.66 -17.43 -7.97
CA SER A 319 -2.23 -18.73 -8.28
C SER A 319 -3.33 -18.65 -9.35
N SER A 320 -3.92 -17.47 -9.57
CA SER A 320 -4.84 -17.29 -10.70
C SER A 320 -4.17 -17.43 -12.06
N TRP A 321 -2.86 -17.18 -12.16
CA TRP A 321 -2.08 -17.07 -13.41
C TRP A 321 -2.77 -16.13 -14.42
N ASN A 322 -3.48 -15.13 -13.91
CA ASN A 322 -4.30 -14.23 -14.68
C ASN A 322 -3.94 -12.78 -14.35
N ARG A 323 -3.22 -12.12 -15.26
CA ARG A 323 -2.79 -10.73 -15.09
C ARG A 323 -3.97 -9.76 -14.91
N GLU A 324 -5.15 -10.08 -15.44
CA GLU A 324 -6.35 -9.27 -15.24
C GLU A 324 -6.84 -9.30 -13.78
N VAL A 325 -6.71 -10.43 -13.09
CA VAL A 325 -7.05 -10.56 -11.66
C VAL A 325 -6.11 -9.69 -10.83
N ALA A 326 -4.81 -9.75 -11.11
CA ALA A 326 -3.82 -8.89 -10.45
C ALA A 326 -4.06 -7.40 -10.71
N PHE A 327 -4.33 -7.03 -11.97
CA PHE A 327 -4.67 -5.66 -12.35
C PHE A 327 -5.94 -5.16 -11.65
N ALA A 328 -7.01 -5.95 -11.62
CA ALA A 328 -8.26 -5.58 -10.97
C ALA A 328 -8.10 -5.38 -9.45
N GLY A 329 -7.29 -6.23 -8.81
CA GLY A 329 -6.90 -6.06 -7.41
C GLY A 329 -6.14 -4.76 -7.18
N GLY A 330 -5.12 -4.50 -8.00
CA GLY A 330 -4.36 -3.25 -7.97
C GLY A 330 -5.24 -2.02 -8.17
N ALA A 331 -6.14 -2.03 -9.16
CA ALA A 331 -7.05 -0.93 -9.43
C ALA A 331 -8.07 -0.70 -8.31
N THR A 332 -8.47 -1.76 -7.60
CA THR A 332 -9.30 -1.64 -6.39
C THR A 332 -8.55 -0.93 -5.28
N MET A 333 -7.33 -1.39 -4.96
CA MET A 333 -6.52 -0.76 -3.91
C MET A 333 -6.13 0.68 -4.26
N GLY A 334 -5.76 0.96 -5.51
CA GLY A 334 -5.43 2.31 -5.97
C GLY A 334 -6.62 3.27 -5.87
N ARG A 335 -7.82 2.81 -6.24
CA ARG A 335 -9.04 3.61 -6.13
C ARG A 335 -9.34 3.94 -4.67
N GLU A 336 -9.29 2.94 -3.79
CA GLU A 336 -9.53 3.15 -2.35
C GLU A 336 -8.47 4.04 -1.71
N ALA A 337 -7.20 3.92 -2.11
CA ALA A 337 -6.12 4.78 -1.65
C ALA A 337 -6.37 6.24 -2.05
N TRP A 338 -6.71 6.49 -3.31
CA TRP A 338 -7.04 7.82 -3.82
C TRP A 338 -8.25 8.42 -3.09
N GLN A 339 -9.30 7.61 -2.88
CA GLN A 339 -10.51 8.00 -2.13
C GLN A 339 -10.25 8.23 -0.63
N GLN A 340 -9.15 7.72 -0.09
CA GLN A 340 -8.72 7.94 1.29
C GLN A 340 -7.58 8.96 1.41
N ARG A 341 -7.37 9.78 0.37
CA ARG A 341 -6.39 10.88 0.30
C ARG A 341 -4.92 10.45 0.17
N PHE A 342 -4.63 9.20 -0.15
CA PHE A 342 -3.27 8.72 -0.41
C PHE A 342 -2.91 8.86 -1.89
N ASN A 343 -1.70 9.37 -2.17
CA ASN A 343 -1.14 9.45 -3.54
C ASN A 343 0.07 8.54 -3.74
N ILE A 344 0.48 7.82 -2.70
CA ILE A 344 1.45 6.74 -2.77
C ILE A 344 0.85 5.53 -2.05
N LEU A 345 0.81 4.39 -2.71
CA LEU A 345 0.49 3.10 -2.11
C LEU A 345 1.71 2.20 -2.21
N LEU A 346 2.21 1.74 -1.08
CA LEU A 346 3.41 0.90 -0.96
C LEU A 346 3.07 -0.55 -1.32
N SER A 347 2.57 -0.74 -2.54
CA SER A 347 2.05 -2.00 -3.07
C SER A 347 2.81 -2.39 -4.33
N GLY A 348 3.27 -3.64 -4.36
CA GLY A 348 4.09 -4.22 -5.43
C GLY A 348 5.30 -4.96 -4.87
N SER A 349 5.04 -6.02 -4.09
CA SER A 349 6.07 -6.84 -3.47
C SER A 349 6.58 -7.92 -4.45
N VAL A 350 7.78 -7.74 -5.01
CA VAL A 350 8.33 -8.52 -6.14
C VAL A 350 9.31 -9.63 -5.72
N ASN A 351 9.80 -9.60 -4.48
CA ASN A 351 10.69 -10.64 -3.94
C ASN A 351 10.20 -12.06 -4.28
N LEU A 352 11.14 -12.95 -4.61
CA LEU A 352 10.80 -14.34 -4.87
C LEU A 352 10.53 -15.07 -3.56
N GLN A 353 9.57 -15.99 -3.59
CA GLN A 353 9.38 -16.95 -2.50
C GLN A 353 10.49 -18.00 -2.54
N ARG A 354 11.68 -17.62 -2.06
CA ARG A 354 12.89 -18.44 -2.12
C ARG A 354 12.93 -19.55 -1.07
N ASP A 355 12.36 -19.29 0.11
CA ASP A 355 12.21 -20.27 1.18
C ASP A 355 10.76 -20.28 1.69
N PRO A 356 10.11 -21.46 1.84
CA PRO A 356 8.72 -21.53 2.29
C PRO A 356 8.51 -21.00 3.71
N ARG A 357 9.58 -20.91 4.53
CA ARG A 357 9.51 -20.41 5.91
C ARG A 357 9.49 -18.89 6.01
N ASN A 358 9.74 -18.15 4.93
CA ASN A 358 9.73 -16.70 4.96
C ASN A 358 8.38 -16.15 5.47
N GLY A 359 8.43 -15.28 6.49
CA GLY A 359 7.25 -14.68 7.14
C GLY A 359 6.36 -13.84 6.22
N ARG A 360 6.88 -13.37 5.08
CA ARG A 360 6.17 -12.49 4.13
C ARG A 360 5.81 -13.13 2.79
N ASN A 361 5.94 -14.44 2.66
CA ASN A 361 5.53 -15.12 1.42
C ASN A 361 4.08 -14.80 1.02
N PHE A 362 3.18 -14.53 1.98
CA PHE A 362 1.81 -14.11 1.71
C PHE A 362 1.69 -12.78 0.96
N GLU A 363 2.72 -11.93 0.94
CA GLU A 363 2.72 -10.68 0.15
C GLU A 363 3.39 -10.86 -1.22
N TYR A 364 4.12 -11.95 -1.42
CA TYR A 364 4.93 -12.22 -2.61
C TYR A 364 4.18 -13.12 -3.61
N ALA A 365 4.51 -13.00 -4.90
CA ALA A 365 3.76 -13.66 -5.96
C ALA A 365 4.22 -15.09 -6.30
N GLY A 366 5.42 -15.53 -5.90
CA GLY A 366 5.85 -16.92 -6.11
C GLY A 366 7.34 -17.08 -6.31
N GLU A 367 7.75 -18.26 -6.76
CA GLU A 367 9.17 -18.66 -6.87
C GLU A 367 9.79 -18.43 -8.27
N ASP A 368 8.95 -18.14 -9.27
CA ASP A 368 9.38 -17.98 -10.66
C ASP A 368 9.39 -16.49 -11.07
N PRO A 369 10.48 -15.99 -11.66
CA PRO A 369 10.61 -14.56 -11.98
C PRO A 369 9.62 -14.09 -13.05
N LEU A 370 9.26 -14.92 -14.03
CA LEU A 370 8.29 -14.54 -15.05
C LEU A 370 6.89 -14.45 -14.46
N LEU A 371 6.47 -15.45 -13.69
CA LEU A 371 5.15 -15.39 -13.02
C LEU A 371 5.10 -14.24 -12.03
N ALA A 372 6.06 -14.15 -11.11
CA ALA A 372 6.08 -13.13 -10.06
C ALA A 372 6.15 -11.71 -10.65
N GLY A 373 7.12 -11.45 -11.53
CA GLY A 373 7.30 -10.14 -12.14
C GLY A 373 6.07 -9.69 -12.95
N SER A 374 5.48 -10.59 -13.74
CA SER A 374 4.33 -10.22 -14.58
C SER A 374 3.03 -10.03 -13.80
N MET A 375 2.80 -10.81 -12.73
CA MET A 375 1.64 -10.64 -11.85
C MET A 375 1.75 -9.37 -11.01
N VAL A 376 2.91 -9.13 -10.39
CA VAL A 376 3.12 -7.92 -9.58
C VAL A 376 3.16 -6.67 -10.45
N GLY A 377 3.74 -6.74 -11.64
CA GLY A 377 3.71 -5.65 -12.63
C GLY A 377 2.28 -5.27 -13.03
N ALA A 378 1.40 -6.25 -13.29
CA ALA A 378 -0.01 -5.98 -13.59
C ALA A 378 -0.74 -5.33 -12.40
N LEU A 379 -0.45 -5.74 -11.16
CA LEU A 379 -0.98 -5.11 -9.96
C LEU A 379 -0.51 -3.65 -9.82
N ILE A 380 0.78 -3.38 -10.00
CA ILE A 380 1.36 -2.02 -10.01
C ILE A 380 0.65 -1.16 -11.06
N GLN A 381 0.46 -1.69 -12.27
CA GLN A 381 -0.27 -1.00 -13.34
C GLN A 381 -1.71 -0.66 -12.91
N GLY A 382 -2.39 -1.60 -12.22
CA GLY A 382 -3.72 -1.41 -11.67
C GLY A 382 -3.77 -0.24 -10.69
N VAL A 383 -2.88 -0.20 -9.69
CA VAL A 383 -2.80 0.90 -8.72
C VAL A 383 -2.60 2.24 -9.42
N GLN A 384 -1.63 2.29 -10.34
CA GLN A 384 -1.27 3.54 -11.04
C GLN A 384 -2.30 4.03 -12.03
N SER A 385 -3.21 3.16 -12.49
CA SER A 385 -4.37 3.57 -13.30
C SER A 385 -5.34 4.50 -12.56
N GLN A 386 -5.21 4.61 -11.23
CA GLN A 386 -6.06 5.40 -10.35
C GLN A 386 -5.37 6.66 -9.82
N HIS A 387 -4.32 7.15 -10.49
CA HIS A 387 -3.54 8.34 -10.09
C HIS A 387 -2.85 8.22 -8.72
N VAL A 388 -2.52 6.98 -8.32
CA VAL A 388 -1.76 6.67 -7.11
C VAL A 388 -0.42 6.04 -7.52
N ILE A 389 0.68 6.57 -7.01
CA ILE A 389 2.01 6.02 -7.27
C ILE A 389 2.14 4.67 -6.55
N SER A 390 2.57 3.64 -7.27
CA SER A 390 2.84 2.31 -6.71
C SER A 390 4.34 2.06 -6.61
N SER A 391 4.75 1.13 -5.75
CA SER A 391 6.15 0.78 -5.52
C SER A 391 6.50 -0.62 -6.03
N MET A 392 7.69 -0.82 -6.58
CA MET A 392 8.32 -2.16 -6.54
C MET A 392 9.17 -2.28 -5.28
N LYS A 393 8.90 -3.30 -4.45
CA LYS A 393 9.58 -3.54 -3.18
C LYS A 393 9.84 -5.03 -2.93
N HIS A 394 10.82 -5.43 -2.13
CA HIS A 394 11.91 -4.63 -1.56
C HIS A 394 13.14 -4.93 -2.41
N PHE A 395 13.61 -3.91 -3.12
CA PHE A 395 14.68 -4.01 -4.11
C PHE A 395 16.06 -4.06 -3.41
N ALA A 396 16.70 -5.22 -3.27
CA ALA A 396 16.34 -6.56 -3.73
C ALA A 396 16.66 -7.61 -2.65
N LEU A 397 16.27 -8.87 -2.89
CA LEU A 397 16.70 -10.05 -2.10
C LEU A 397 16.34 -10.00 -0.60
N ASN A 398 15.17 -9.43 -0.27
CA ASN A 398 14.60 -9.43 1.08
C ASN A 398 13.68 -10.65 1.26
N ASP A 399 14.27 -11.83 1.09
CA ASP A 399 13.52 -13.09 0.99
C ASP A 399 13.52 -13.88 2.32
N MET A 400 13.90 -13.22 3.43
CA MET A 400 13.85 -13.71 4.81
C MET A 400 13.59 -12.53 5.76
N GLU A 401 12.78 -12.70 6.79
CA GLU A 401 12.44 -11.62 7.71
C GLU A 401 13.33 -11.56 8.96
N THR A 402 13.76 -12.72 9.43
CA THR A 402 14.53 -12.83 10.67
C THR A 402 15.85 -12.07 10.51
N ARG A 403 16.03 -11.04 11.34
CA ARG A 403 17.17 -10.12 11.30
C ARG A 403 17.39 -9.46 9.92
N ARG A 404 16.33 -9.23 9.14
CA ARG A 404 16.40 -8.56 7.83
C ARG A 404 17.18 -7.24 7.83
N ASN A 405 17.20 -6.52 8.95
CA ASN A 405 17.96 -5.26 9.10
C ASN A 405 19.49 -5.46 9.18
N PHE A 406 20.01 -6.69 9.23
CA PHE A 406 21.41 -6.95 9.56
C PHE A 406 22.06 -8.05 8.74
N HIS A 407 21.29 -9.08 8.38
CA HIS A 407 21.83 -10.24 7.67
C HIS A 407 22.34 -9.84 6.29
N ASP A 408 23.22 -10.68 5.75
CA ASP A 408 23.87 -10.47 4.46
C ASP A 408 23.60 -11.63 3.52
N VAL A 409 22.92 -11.34 2.43
CA VAL A 409 22.68 -12.29 1.35
C VAL A 409 23.89 -12.33 0.43
N ARG A 410 24.41 -13.54 0.18
CA ARG A 410 25.52 -13.79 -0.75
C ARG A 410 25.02 -14.50 -2.00
N ILE A 411 25.19 -13.86 -3.15
CA ILE A 411 24.74 -14.39 -4.45
C ILE A 411 25.62 -13.85 -5.58
N GLY A 412 25.97 -14.72 -6.52
CA GLY A 412 26.68 -14.37 -7.74
C GLY A 412 25.84 -13.48 -8.66
N GLU A 413 26.50 -12.56 -9.36
CA GLU A 413 25.85 -11.56 -10.22
C GLU A 413 24.94 -12.17 -11.28
N GLN A 414 25.42 -13.18 -12.01
CA GLN A 414 24.61 -13.89 -13.00
C GLN A 414 23.36 -14.50 -12.37
N ALA A 415 23.51 -15.20 -11.24
CA ALA A 415 22.41 -15.86 -10.57
C ALA A 415 21.35 -14.84 -10.11
N MET A 416 21.79 -13.70 -9.58
CA MET A 416 20.94 -12.60 -9.16
C MET A 416 20.17 -11.98 -10.33
N HIS A 417 20.81 -11.78 -11.48
CA HIS A 417 20.16 -11.32 -12.72
C HIS A 417 19.19 -12.35 -13.30
N GLU A 418 19.45 -13.65 -13.15
CA GLU A 418 18.60 -14.74 -13.67
C GLU A 418 17.48 -15.20 -12.71
N SER A 419 17.36 -14.56 -11.54
CA SER A 419 16.31 -14.85 -10.55
C SER A 419 15.64 -13.56 -10.07
N ASP A 420 16.04 -13.04 -8.92
CA ASP A 420 15.34 -11.95 -8.24
C ASP A 420 15.30 -10.67 -9.08
N LEU A 421 16.43 -10.24 -9.66
CA LEU A 421 16.44 -9.04 -10.49
C LEU A 421 15.64 -9.20 -11.78
N LEU A 422 15.57 -10.40 -12.38
CA LEU A 422 14.69 -10.63 -13.52
C LEU A 422 13.22 -10.42 -13.15
N ALA A 423 12.80 -10.82 -11.94
CA ALA A 423 11.44 -10.56 -11.47
C ALA A 423 11.16 -9.05 -11.36
N PHE A 424 12.09 -8.27 -10.79
CA PHE A 424 11.99 -6.81 -10.72
C PHE A 424 12.02 -6.14 -12.10
N GLU A 425 12.84 -6.63 -13.02
CA GLU A 425 12.94 -6.09 -14.38
C GLU A 425 11.64 -6.31 -15.15
N ILE A 426 11.06 -7.51 -15.08
CA ILE A 426 9.76 -7.82 -15.68
C ILE A 426 8.65 -6.98 -15.03
N ALA A 427 8.66 -6.81 -13.71
CA ALA A 427 7.69 -5.96 -13.01
C ALA A 427 7.83 -4.48 -13.42
N LEU A 428 9.05 -4.00 -13.64
CA LEU A 428 9.32 -2.65 -14.14
C LEU A 428 8.76 -2.46 -15.55
N GLU A 429 9.02 -3.42 -16.46
CA GLU A 429 8.53 -3.37 -17.84
C GLU A 429 7.00 -3.43 -17.93
N ALA A 430 6.37 -4.33 -17.16
CA ALA A 430 4.93 -4.50 -17.16
C ALA A 430 4.19 -3.38 -16.40
N GLY A 431 4.66 -3.01 -15.22
CA GLY A 431 3.97 -2.11 -14.30
C GLY A 431 4.38 -0.65 -14.40
N ARG A 432 5.62 -0.38 -14.80
CA ARG A 432 6.26 0.96 -14.77
C ARG A 432 6.05 1.67 -13.42
N PRO A 433 6.51 1.08 -12.29
CA PRO A 433 6.33 1.66 -10.97
C PRO A 433 6.91 3.08 -10.90
N GLY A 434 6.27 3.96 -10.13
CA GLY A 434 6.80 5.29 -9.85
C GLY A 434 7.87 5.29 -8.74
N VAL A 435 7.91 4.23 -7.92
CA VAL A 435 8.83 4.09 -6.79
C VAL A 435 9.53 2.74 -6.80
N ALA A 436 10.82 2.73 -6.46
CA ALA A 436 11.54 1.54 -6.02
C ALA A 436 11.87 1.69 -4.53
N MET A 437 11.48 0.73 -3.69
CA MET A 437 11.83 0.74 -2.27
C MET A 437 13.03 -0.17 -2.06
N CYS A 438 14.17 0.36 -1.62
CA CYS A 438 15.36 -0.46 -1.37
C CYS A 438 15.20 -1.33 -0.13
N SER A 439 15.79 -2.53 -0.15
CA SER A 439 15.67 -3.52 0.93
C SER A 439 16.50 -3.19 2.17
N TYR A 440 16.10 -3.80 3.28
CA TYR A 440 16.80 -3.74 4.58
C TYR A 440 18.15 -4.43 4.59
N ASN A 441 18.23 -5.62 4.00
CA ASN A 441 19.35 -6.51 4.16
C ASN A 441 20.61 -6.03 3.44
N LYS A 442 21.75 -6.61 3.80
CA LYS A 442 22.95 -6.50 2.98
C LYS A 442 22.84 -7.49 1.82
N ILE A 443 23.36 -7.07 0.68
CA ILE A 443 23.56 -7.88 -0.51
C ILE A 443 25.04 -7.79 -0.84
N ASN A 444 25.73 -8.93 -0.78
CA ASN A 444 27.16 -9.03 -0.99
C ASN A 444 27.98 -8.06 -0.12
N GLY A 445 27.55 -7.86 1.13
CA GLY A 445 28.23 -7.04 2.15
C GLY A 445 27.82 -5.56 2.18
N THR A 446 26.93 -5.11 1.29
CA THR A 446 26.44 -3.71 1.27
C THR A 446 24.94 -3.66 1.49
N TYR A 447 24.48 -2.83 2.43
CA TYR A 447 23.03 -2.60 2.67
C TYR A 447 22.31 -2.19 1.39
N GLY A 448 21.08 -2.68 1.18
CA GLY A 448 20.29 -2.43 -0.02
C GLY A 448 20.17 -0.94 -0.34
N CYS A 449 19.86 -0.12 0.65
CA CYS A 449 19.76 1.35 0.52
C CYS A 449 21.11 2.09 0.45
N GLU A 450 22.23 1.38 0.43
CA GLU A 450 23.58 1.92 0.17
C GLU A 450 24.26 1.23 -1.03
N ASN A 451 23.54 0.37 -1.75
CA ASN A 451 24.09 -0.46 -2.80
C ASN A 451 24.08 0.25 -4.16
N GLY A 452 25.20 0.92 -4.47
CA GLY A 452 25.38 1.66 -5.73
C GLY A 452 25.33 0.80 -6.99
N TYR A 453 25.68 -0.49 -6.90
CA TYR A 453 25.52 -1.41 -8.01
C TYR A 453 24.04 -1.61 -8.34
N LEU A 454 23.21 -1.92 -7.33
CA LEU A 454 21.79 -2.14 -7.55
C LEU A 454 21.05 -0.86 -7.96
N MET A 455 21.20 0.22 -7.20
CA MET A 455 20.37 1.42 -7.40
C MET A 455 20.85 2.31 -8.54
N ASN A 456 22.16 2.57 -8.67
CA ASN A 456 22.66 3.42 -9.74
C ASN A 456 22.89 2.60 -11.02
N GLN A 457 23.71 1.55 -10.96
CA GLN A 457 24.12 0.84 -12.15
C GLN A 457 22.96 0.05 -12.76
N VAL A 458 22.40 -0.93 -12.05
CA VAL A 458 21.33 -1.78 -12.58
C VAL A 458 20.04 -0.97 -12.79
N LEU A 459 19.48 -0.41 -11.72
CA LEU A 459 18.14 0.18 -11.77
C LEU A 459 18.07 1.47 -12.60
N LYS A 460 18.93 2.45 -12.31
CA LYS A 460 18.85 3.78 -12.95
C LYS A 460 19.56 3.85 -14.30
N GLN A 461 20.73 3.22 -14.44
CA GLN A 461 21.55 3.34 -15.66
C GLN A 461 21.24 2.25 -16.68
N GLU A 462 21.09 0.99 -16.29
CA GLU A 462 20.82 -0.12 -17.22
C GLU A 462 19.32 -0.18 -17.54
N TRP A 463 18.45 -0.30 -16.54
CA TRP A 463 16.99 -0.41 -16.74
C TRP A 463 16.27 0.93 -16.97
N LYS A 464 16.98 2.05 -16.86
CA LYS A 464 16.44 3.41 -17.09
C LYS A 464 15.21 3.74 -16.23
N PHE A 465 15.18 3.28 -14.99
CA PHE A 465 14.06 3.53 -14.08
C PHE A 465 13.72 5.04 -13.96
N PRO A 466 12.49 5.44 -14.34
CA PRO A 466 12.08 6.84 -14.38
C PRO A 466 11.59 7.37 -13.03
N GLY A 467 11.36 6.49 -12.05
CA GLY A 467 10.91 6.91 -10.73
C GLY A 467 12.03 7.44 -9.84
N PHE A 468 11.72 7.50 -8.54
CA PHE A 468 12.68 7.74 -7.47
C PHE A 468 12.82 6.51 -6.56
N VAL A 469 13.97 6.40 -5.90
CA VAL A 469 14.25 5.34 -4.93
C VAL A 469 13.98 5.86 -3.53
N MET A 470 13.10 5.17 -2.80
CA MET A 470 12.87 5.44 -1.38
C MET A 470 13.45 4.32 -0.51
N SER A 471 13.74 4.62 0.76
CA SER A 471 14.15 3.59 1.70
C SER A 471 12.96 2.85 2.29
N ASP A 472 13.22 1.62 2.71
CA ASP A 472 12.39 0.99 3.74
C ASP A 472 12.55 1.70 5.10
N TRP A 473 11.64 1.45 6.03
CA TRP A 473 11.59 2.08 7.37
C TRP A 473 12.66 1.50 8.28
N GLY A 474 13.80 2.17 8.46
CA GLY A 474 14.95 1.62 9.19
C GLY A 474 16.10 1.15 8.29
N GLY A 475 15.98 1.36 6.97
CA GLY A 475 16.94 0.86 5.98
C GLY A 475 18.14 1.78 5.73
N VAL A 476 18.22 2.96 6.35
CA VAL A 476 19.26 3.95 6.03
C VAL A 476 20.30 4.04 7.15
N HIS A 477 21.57 3.93 6.77
CA HIS A 477 22.69 3.91 7.73
C HIS A 477 23.70 5.05 7.52
N SER A 478 23.49 5.91 6.52
CA SER A 478 24.35 7.05 6.22
C SER A 478 23.65 8.11 5.35
N GLY A 479 24.14 9.36 5.39
CA GLY A 479 23.67 10.43 4.49
C GLY A 479 24.39 10.37 3.14
N SER A 480 25.67 10.72 3.11
CA SER A 480 26.43 10.88 1.86
C SER A 480 26.60 9.56 1.09
N LYS A 481 26.91 8.45 1.75
CA LYS A 481 27.11 7.16 1.08
C LYS A 481 25.81 6.65 0.44
N ALA A 482 24.69 6.67 1.16
CA ALA A 482 23.38 6.31 0.59
C ALA A 482 22.97 7.24 -0.56
N ALA A 483 23.11 8.56 -0.40
CA ALA A 483 22.79 9.52 -1.45
C ALA A 483 23.63 9.29 -2.73
N LEU A 484 24.94 9.06 -2.59
CA LEU A 484 25.84 8.75 -3.71
C LEU A 484 25.58 7.37 -4.31
N ALA A 485 25.06 6.41 -3.53
CA ALA A 485 24.65 5.10 -4.01
C ALA A 485 23.35 5.11 -4.82
N GLY A 486 22.58 6.20 -4.77
CA GLY A 486 21.38 6.37 -5.60
C GLY A 486 20.07 6.40 -4.82
N LEU A 487 20.08 6.42 -3.49
CA LEU A 487 18.88 6.65 -2.69
C LEU A 487 18.39 8.09 -2.86
N ASP A 488 17.09 8.30 -3.15
CA ASP A 488 16.51 9.63 -3.38
C ASP A 488 15.67 10.15 -2.21
N GLN A 489 15.09 9.28 -1.39
CA GLN A 489 14.28 9.67 -0.23
C GLN A 489 14.46 8.70 0.95
N GLN A 490 14.71 9.23 2.15
CA GLN A 490 14.72 8.47 3.40
C GLN A 490 13.30 8.39 4.00
N SER A 491 12.91 7.23 4.51
CA SER A 491 11.60 7.00 5.12
C SER A 491 11.67 6.89 6.64
N ALA A 492 10.95 7.78 7.33
CA ALA A 492 10.74 7.77 8.78
C ALA A 492 12.02 7.65 9.63
N GLY A 493 13.09 8.31 9.20
CA GLY A 493 14.39 8.25 9.87
C GLY A 493 14.37 8.75 11.31
N GLU A 494 13.40 9.57 11.69
CA GLU A 494 13.21 10.08 13.05
C GLU A 494 12.68 9.03 14.03
N VAL A 495 12.16 7.91 13.52
CA VAL A 495 11.62 6.80 14.30
C VAL A 495 12.50 5.55 14.18
N PHE A 496 12.89 5.18 12.96
CA PHE A 496 13.45 3.84 12.69
C PHE A 496 14.96 3.82 12.44
N ASP A 497 15.56 4.96 12.09
CA ASP A 497 17.00 5.05 11.83
C ASP A 497 17.75 5.68 13.03
N ALA A 498 19.08 5.55 13.02
CA ALA A 498 19.94 6.19 14.03
C ALA A 498 19.93 7.73 13.92
N ALA A 499 19.56 8.28 12.76
CA ALA A 499 19.43 9.69 12.50
C ALA A 499 18.57 9.95 11.24
N VAL A 500 18.05 11.17 11.10
CA VAL A 500 17.51 11.68 9.83
C VAL A 500 18.69 12.05 8.92
N PHE A 501 19.29 11.05 8.30
CA PHE A 501 20.47 11.17 7.44
C PHE A 501 20.25 12.09 6.23
N PHE A 502 19.03 12.20 5.71
CA PHE A 502 18.67 12.99 4.52
C PHE A 502 18.23 14.43 4.84
N ASP A 503 18.53 14.92 6.04
CA ASP A 503 18.43 16.34 6.41
C ASP A 503 19.80 16.91 6.81
N GLU A 504 20.04 17.25 8.09
CA GLU A 504 21.29 17.90 8.53
C GLU A 504 22.58 17.20 8.07
N PRO A 505 22.74 15.86 8.18
CA PRO A 505 23.96 15.19 7.74
C PRO A 505 24.20 15.32 6.23
N LEU A 506 23.14 15.27 5.42
CA LEU A 506 23.24 15.40 3.97
C LEU A 506 23.47 16.86 3.56
N ARG A 507 22.87 17.83 4.24
CA ARG A 507 23.14 19.27 4.05
C ARG A 507 24.61 19.58 4.24
N LEU A 508 25.21 19.09 5.33
CA LEU A 508 26.65 19.23 5.59
C LEU A 508 27.49 18.61 4.47
N ALA A 509 27.10 17.42 4.00
CA ALA A 509 27.80 16.76 2.90
C ALA A 509 27.69 17.51 1.56
N VAL A 510 26.55 18.16 1.29
CA VAL A 510 26.34 18.98 0.09
C VAL A 510 27.13 20.28 0.17
N HIS A 511 27.03 21.02 1.28
CA HIS A 511 27.78 22.27 1.49
C HIS A 511 29.29 22.05 1.53
N GLY A 512 29.72 20.90 2.06
CA GLY A 512 31.13 20.47 2.04
C GLY A 512 31.61 19.92 0.69
N GLY A 513 30.73 19.78 -0.31
CA GLY A 513 31.07 19.28 -1.65
C GLY A 513 31.29 17.76 -1.75
N VAL A 514 31.05 16.99 -0.69
CA VAL A 514 31.11 15.52 -0.68
C VAL A 514 29.98 14.94 -1.54
N VAL A 515 28.79 15.51 -1.44
CA VAL A 515 27.66 15.22 -2.32
C VAL A 515 27.49 16.41 -3.27
N PRO A 516 27.63 16.24 -4.60
CA PRO A 516 27.47 17.36 -5.52
C PRO A 516 26.05 17.93 -5.49
N GLN A 517 25.91 19.26 -5.65
CA GLN A 517 24.58 19.92 -5.80
C GLN A 517 23.74 19.28 -6.92
N ALA A 518 24.39 18.80 -7.99
CA ALA A 518 23.73 18.09 -9.08
C ALA A 518 23.03 16.81 -8.60
N ARG A 519 23.59 16.09 -7.62
CA ARG A 519 22.94 14.92 -7.02
C ARG A 519 21.73 15.32 -6.19
N LEU A 520 21.82 16.40 -5.41
CA LEU A 520 20.66 16.96 -4.70
C LEU A 520 19.51 17.27 -5.67
N ASN A 521 19.84 17.98 -6.74
CA ASN A 521 18.89 18.35 -7.79
C ASN A 521 18.27 17.11 -8.49
N ASP A 522 19.06 16.07 -8.76
CA ASP A 522 18.58 14.82 -9.38
C ASP A 522 17.58 14.07 -8.48
N MET A 523 17.85 13.96 -7.17
CA MET A 523 16.90 13.33 -6.21
C MET A 523 15.54 14.00 -6.25
N VAL A 524 15.52 15.34 -6.12
CA VAL A 524 14.29 16.12 -6.12
C VAL A 524 13.62 16.09 -7.50
N ALA A 525 14.38 16.18 -8.59
CA ALA A 525 13.83 16.08 -9.94
C ALA A 525 13.09 14.77 -10.17
N ARG A 526 13.63 13.64 -9.70
CA ARG A 526 13.00 12.31 -9.81
C ARG A 526 11.69 12.24 -9.04
N ILE A 527 11.65 12.78 -7.83
CA ILE A 527 10.44 12.83 -7.00
C ILE A 527 9.36 13.67 -7.72
N LEU A 528 9.70 14.91 -8.11
CA LEU A 528 8.77 15.81 -8.79
C LEU A 528 8.26 15.26 -10.12
N ARG A 529 9.15 14.69 -10.93
CA ARG A 529 8.79 14.02 -12.19
C ARG A 529 7.78 12.91 -11.95
N THR A 530 8.02 12.08 -10.95
CA THR A 530 7.13 10.96 -10.61
C THR A 530 5.74 11.48 -10.21
N MET A 531 5.69 12.51 -9.37
CA MET A 531 4.44 13.16 -8.99
C MET A 531 3.66 13.71 -10.19
N PHE A 532 4.35 14.31 -11.17
CA PHE A 532 3.70 14.75 -12.42
C PHE A 532 3.24 13.57 -13.29
N LEU A 533 4.07 12.54 -13.46
CA LEU A 533 3.75 11.36 -14.29
C LEU A 533 2.50 10.63 -13.83
N HIS A 534 2.27 10.56 -12.51
CA HIS A 534 1.12 9.88 -11.93
C HIS A 534 -0.06 10.81 -11.61
N GLY A 535 0.04 12.09 -11.98
CA GLY A 535 -1.07 13.03 -11.88
C GLY A 535 -1.33 13.56 -10.48
N ASN A 536 -0.37 13.48 -9.54
CA ASN A 536 -0.57 13.98 -8.17
C ASN A 536 -0.88 15.48 -8.12
N PHE A 537 -0.38 16.25 -9.10
CA PHE A 537 -0.68 17.68 -9.25
C PHE A 537 -2.03 17.94 -9.93
N ASP A 538 -2.37 17.11 -10.92
CA ASP A 538 -3.49 17.37 -11.83
C ASP A 538 -4.79 16.70 -11.36
N ASN A 539 -4.67 15.61 -10.60
CA ASN A 539 -5.75 14.79 -10.06
C ASN A 539 -5.46 14.42 -8.58
N PRO A 540 -5.33 15.42 -7.69
CA PRO A 540 -4.97 15.17 -6.30
C PRO A 540 -6.03 14.31 -5.60
N PRO A 541 -5.63 13.35 -4.74
CA PRO A 541 -6.54 12.51 -3.96
C PRO A 541 -7.59 13.32 -3.18
N GLN A 542 -8.79 12.74 -3.06
CA GLN A 542 -9.92 13.37 -2.37
C GLN A 542 -10.51 12.39 -1.37
N HIS A 543 -11.01 12.87 -0.22
CA HIS A 543 -11.75 12.00 0.69
C HIS A 543 -13.13 11.71 0.10
N GLN A 544 -13.38 10.45 -0.22
CA GLN A 544 -14.61 9.97 -0.81
C GLN A 544 -15.03 8.65 -0.19
N LYS A 545 -16.32 8.33 -0.31
CA LYS A 545 -16.85 7.05 0.16
C LYS A 545 -16.31 5.90 -0.70
N VAL A 546 -15.82 4.86 -0.04
CA VAL A 546 -15.42 3.60 -0.68
C VAL A 546 -16.64 2.80 -1.12
N ASP A 547 -16.59 2.28 -2.36
CA ASP A 547 -17.55 1.30 -2.88
C ASP A 547 -17.12 -0.11 -2.49
N ALA A 548 -17.67 -0.58 -1.37
CA ALA A 548 -17.37 -1.90 -0.81
C ALA A 548 -17.79 -3.05 -1.74
N GLU A 549 -18.91 -2.92 -2.47
CA GLU A 549 -19.42 -4.02 -3.31
C GLU A 549 -18.52 -4.26 -4.51
N ALA A 550 -18.00 -3.19 -5.13
CA ALA A 550 -17.01 -3.32 -6.18
C ALA A 550 -15.74 -4.01 -5.69
N GLY A 551 -15.25 -3.65 -4.50
CA GLY A 551 -14.08 -4.29 -3.90
C GLY A 551 -14.33 -5.76 -3.54
N PHE A 552 -15.51 -6.07 -3.00
CA PHE A 552 -15.91 -7.43 -2.69
C PHE A 552 -15.99 -8.33 -3.91
N ALA A 553 -16.55 -7.86 -5.03
CA ALA A 553 -16.62 -8.64 -6.26
C ALA A 553 -15.21 -9.03 -6.76
N VAL A 554 -14.25 -8.10 -6.67
CA VAL A 554 -12.86 -8.35 -7.05
C VAL A 554 -12.17 -9.31 -6.07
N ALA A 555 -12.34 -9.11 -4.76
CA ALA A 555 -11.78 -10.01 -3.75
C ALA A 555 -12.32 -11.45 -3.89
N GLN A 556 -13.63 -11.60 -4.14
CA GLN A 556 -14.26 -12.91 -4.36
C GLN A 556 -13.72 -13.59 -5.63
N ARG A 557 -13.64 -12.86 -6.75
CA ARG A 557 -13.06 -13.39 -8.00
C ARG A 557 -11.62 -13.85 -7.78
N THR A 558 -10.82 -13.09 -7.03
CA THR A 558 -9.42 -13.44 -6.76
C THR A 558 -9.30 -14.75 -5.97
N VAL A 559 -10.10 -14.98 -4.92
CA VAL A 559 -10.06 -16.27 -4.20
C VAL A 559 -10.61 -17.42 -5.04
N GLU A 560 -11.63 -17.20 -5.87
CA GLU A 560 -12.23 -18.20 -6.76
C GLU A 560 -11.27 -18.66 -7.87
N GLU A 561 -10.54 -17.73 -8.48
CA GLU A 561 -9.52 -18.05 -9.49
C GLU A 561 -8.17 -18.47 -8.87
N GLY A 562 -7.88 -18.03 -7.65
CA GLY A 562 -6.59 -18.20 -6.96
C GLY A 562 -6.49 -19.40 -6.02
N SER A 563 -7.63 -19.96 -5.58
CA SER A 563 -7.60 -21.19 -4.78
C SER A 563 -7.21 -22.39 -5.66
N VAL A 564 -6.33 -23.24 -5.13
CA VAL A 564 -5.77 -24.36 -5.89
C VAL A 564 -6.33 -25.68 -5.34
N LEU A 565 -7.06 -26.41 -6.18
CA LEU A 565 -7.44 -27.79 -5.86
C LEU A 565 -6.21 -28.69 -6.03
N LEU A 566 -5.56 -29.05 -4.93
CA LEU A 566 -4.32 -29.82 -4.94
C LEU A 566 -4.57 -31.32 -5.14
N ARG A 567 -5.65 -31.82 -4.57
CA ARG A 567 -6.00 -33.25 -4.58
C ARG A 567 -7.52 -33.42 -4.59
N ASN A 568 -8.03 -34.40 -5.34
CA ASN A 568 -9.46 -34.72 -5.39
C ASN A 568 -9.72 -36.17 -5.83
N GLU A 569 -9.49 -37.12 -4.94
CA GLU A 569 -9.74 -38.54 -5.17
C GLU A 569 -11.23 -38.87 -5.13
N GLY A 570 -11.65 -39.80 -6.00
CA GLY A 570 -13.03 -40.27 -6.06
C GLY A 570 -14.07 -39.20 -6.44
N ASN A 571 -13.62 -38.05 -6.97
CA ASN A 571 -14.47 -36.87 -7.21
C ASN A 571 -15.26 -36.44 -5.96
N LEU A 572 -14.61 -36.44 -4.79
CA LEU A 572 -15.23 -36.01 -3.53
C LEU A 572 -15.72 -34.55 -3.62
N LEU A 573 -14.95 -33.70 -4.29
CA LEU A 573 -15.38 -32.36 -4.66
C LEU A 573 -15.77 -32.30 -6.16
N PRO A 574 -16.79 -31.48 -6.53
CA PRO A 574 -17.61 -30.67 -5.64
C PRO A 574 -18.56 -31.51 -4.78
N LEU A 575 -18.98 -30.97 -3.63
CA LEU A 575 -19.88 -31.63 -2.70
C LEU A 575 -21.22 -31.94 -3.39
N ALA A 576 -21.54 -33.21 -3.55
CA ALA A 576 -22.79 -33.64 -4.15
C ALA A 576 -24.01 -33.23 -3.31
N ASP A 577 -25.15 -33.02 -3.96
CA ASP A 577 -26.43 -32.71 -3.29
C ASP A 577 -26.90 -33.83 -2.34
N SER A 578 -26.40 -35.05 -2.54
CA SER A 578 -26.66 -36.20 -1.67
C SER A 578 -25.94 -36.13 -0.33
N VAL A 579 -24.94 -35.26 -0.17
CA VAL A 579 -24.27 -35.00 1.12
C VAL A 579 -25.21 -34.14 1.95
N LYS A 580 -25.73 -34.67 3.05
CA LYS A 580 -26.75 -33.98 3.89
C LYS A 580 -26.28 -33.67 5.30
N ARG A 581 -25.23 -34.32 5.78
CA ARG A 581 -24.61 -34.05 7.08
C ARG A 581 -23.15 -33.69 6.88
N ILE A 582 -22.81 -32.45 7.17
CA ILE A 582 -21.45 -31.91 7.02
C ILE A 582 -20.99 -31.45 8.40
N VAL A 583 -19.75 -31.77 8.76
CA VAL A 583 -19.08 -31.12 9.90
C VAL A 583 -17.91 -30.31 9.40
N ILE A 584 -17.87 -29.03 9.80
CA ILE A 584 -16.72 -28.15 9.62
C ILE A 584 -15.90 -28.15 10.91
N ILE A 585 -14.59 -28.30 10.79
CA ILE A 585 -13.69 -28.49 11.93
C ILE A 585 -12.53 -27.49 11.82
N GLY A 586 -12.28 -26.70 12.87
CA GLY A 586 -11.06 -25.90 12.98
C GLY A 586 -11.09 -24.52 12.33
N GLY A 587 -9.92 -23.87 12.35
CA GLY A 587 -9.60 -22.64 11.62
C GLY A 587 -10.47 -21.41 11.90
N HIS A 588 -11.26 -21.41 12.97
CA HIS A 588 -12.30 -20.38 13.20
C HIS A 588 -13.23 -20.17 12.00
N ALA A 589 -13.50 -21.23 11.24
CA ALA A 589 -14.36 -21.19 10.07
C ALA A 589 -15.82 -20.78 10.39
N ASP A 590 -16.21 -20.80 11.66
CA ASP A 590 -17.47 -20.24 12.16
C ASP A 590 -17.51 -18.70 12.15
N LYS A 591 -16.36 -18.03 12.14
CA LYS A 591 -16.24 -16.57 12.29
C LYS A 591 -15.64 -15.87 11.09
N GLY A 592 -14.60 -16.45 10.48
CA GLY A 592 -13.85 -15.75 9.45
C GLY A 592 -12.78 -16.58 8.79
N VAL A 593 -11.91 -15.89 8.06
CA VAL A 593 -10.75 -16.44 7.34
C VAL A 593 -9.50 -15.66 7.73
N ILE A 594 -8.36 -16.34 7.81
CA ILE A 594 -7.13 -15.74 8.33
C ILE A 594 -6.45 -14.81 7.31
N GLY A 595 -5.87 -13.72 7.80
CA GLY A 595 -5.01 -12.80 7.05
C GLY A 595 -3.57 -12.78 7.58
N GLY A 596 -2.64 -12.26 6.78
CA GLY A 596 -1.26 -12.02 7.21
C GLY A 596 -1.13 -10.84 8.17
N GLY A 597 -0.03 -10.82 8.94
CA GLY A 597 0.32 -9.71 9.84
C GLY A 597 1.20 -8.64 9.20
N GLY A 598 1.74 -7.74 10.01
CA GLY A 598 2.71 -6.72 9.56
C GLY A 598 2.09 -5.55 8.82
N SER A 599 2.89 -4.90 7.98
CA SER A 599 2.53 -3.68 7.25
C SER A 599 1.34 -3.86 6.31
N SER A 600 1.17 -5.00 5.63
CA SER A 600 0.00 -5.21 4.75
C SER A 600 -1.27 -5.69 5.46
N MET A 601 -1.30 -5.72 6.79
CA MET A 601 -2.48 -6.14 7.55
C MET A 601 -3.65 -5.14 7.38
N VAL A 602 -4.70 -5.56 6.69
CA VAL A 602 -5.97 -4.79 6.59
C VAL A 602 -6.89 -5.17 7.74
N GLY A 603 -6.92 -4.33 8.78
CA GLY A 603 -7.67 -4.59 10.02
C GLY A 603 -9.09 -4.00 10.10
N VAL A 604 -9.45 -3.09 9.20
CA VAL A 604 -10.77 -2.41 9.18
C VAL A 604 -11.39 -2.53 7.79
N THR A 605 -12.50 -3.27 7.69
CA THR A 605 -13.20 -3.55 6.44
C THR A 605 -14.67 -3.14 6.52
N ALA A 606 -15.34 -3.06 5.37
CA ALA A 606 -16.79 -2.79 5.33
C ALA A 606 -17.66 -3.85 6.04
N LYS A 607 -17.14 -5.08 6.24
CA LYS A 607 -17.82 -6.14 7.00
C LYS A 607 -17.45 -6.15 8.48
N GLY A 608 -16.60 -5.24 8.93
CA GLY A 608 -16.14 -5.13 10.31
C GLY A 608 -14.62 -5.29 10.47
N THR A 609 -14.21 -5.43 11.72
CA THR A 609 -12.81 -5.59 12.14
C THR A 609 -12.48 -7.08 12.34
N ASN A 610 -11.47 -7.39 13.17
CA ASN A 610 -11.09 -8.75 13.49
C ASN A 610 -12.27 -9.58 14.06
N ALA A 611 -12.65 -10.65 13.37
CA ALA A 611 -13.73 -11.56 13.77
C ALA A 611 -13.33 -12.48 14.95
N VAL A 612 -12.02 -12.63 15.19
CA VAL A 612 -11.47 -13.47 16.26
C VAL A 612 -10.41 -12.68 17.04
N PRO A 613 -10.82 -11.66 17.83
CA PRO A 613 -9.88 -10.88 18.62
C PRO A 613 -9.23 -11.72 19.73
N GLY A 614 -8.00 -11.36 20.11
CA GLY A 614 -7.28 -11.97 21.23
C GLY A 614 -6.39 -13.16 20.88
N VAL A 615 -6.35 -13.60 19.62
CA VAL A 615 -5.37 -14.57 19.15
C VAL A 615 -3.98 -13.92 19.16
N LEU A 616 -3.00 -14.60 19.78
CA LEU A 616 -1.64 -14.08 19.90
C LEU A 616 -0.83 -14.30 18.61
N PRO A 617 0.08 -13.37 18.27
CA PRO A 617 0.34 -12.10 18.94
C PRO A 617 -0.78 -11.07 18.71
N THR A 618 -1.07 -10.23 19.70
CA THR A 618 -2.10 -9.17 19.64
C THR A 618 -1.56 -7.79 19.26
N THR A 619 -0.24 -7.66 19.19
CA THR A 619 0.51 -6.45 18.85
C THR A 619 1.58 -6.81 17.84
N TRP A 620 2.27 -5.81 17.27
CA TRP A 620 3.29 -5.98 16.24
C TRP A 620 4.18 -7.23 16.48
N PRO A 621 4.36 -8.09 15.46
CA PRO A 621 3.87 -7.97 14.08
C PRO A 621 2.39 -8.39 13.87
N GLY A 622 1.66 -8.68 14.95
CA GLY A 622 0.20 -8.83 14.95
C GLY A 622 -0.57 -7.50 15.09
N PRO A 623 -1.88 -7.55 15.38
CA PRO A 623 -2.65 -8.73 15.78
C PRO A 623 -2.80 -9.78 14.67
N VAL A 624 -3.04 -11.04 15.06
CA VAL A 624 -3.58 -12.05 14.13
C VAL A 624 -5.00 -11.64 13.74
N ILE A 625 -5.22 -11.40 12.45
CA ILE A 625 -6.52 -10.97 11.91
C ILE A 625 -7.25 -12.14 11.27
N PHE A 626 -8.52 -12.29 11.65
CA PHE A 626 -9.50 -13.04 10.88
C PHE A 626 -10.49 -12.04 10.27
N HIS A 627 -10.56 -12.02 8.94
CA HIS A 627 -11.53 -11.19 8.21
C HIS A 627 -12.94 -11.77 8.40
N PRO A 628 -13.97 -10.94 8.65
CA PRO A 628 -15.34 -11.39 8.95
C PRO A 628 -16.06 -11.93 7.70
N SER A 629 -15.65 -13.11 7.27
CA SER A 629 -16.15 -13.86 6.12
C SER A 629 -16.14 -15.35 6.47
N SER A 630 -17.16 -15.81 7.21
CA SER A 630 -17.23 -17.18 7.71
C SER A 630 -17.47 -18.20 6.59
N PRO A 631 -16.58 -19.20 6.41
CA PRO A 631 -16.86 -20.35 5.54
C PRO A 631 -18.09 -21.17 5.98
N LEU A 632 -18.35 -21.29 7.28
CA LEU A 632 -19.52 -22.00 7.81
C LEU A 632 -20.83 -21.36 7.35
N GLU A 633 -20.98 -20.06 7.57
CA GLU A 633 -22.20 -19.34 7.21
C GLU A 633 -22.38 -19.28 5.68
N SER A 634 -21.27 -19.13 4.94
CA SER A 634 -21.29 -19.16 3.49
C SER A 634 -21.71 -20.52 2.94
N LEU A 635 -21.22 -21.62 3.52
CA LEU A 635 -21.61 -22.97 3.11
C LEU A 635 -23.05 -23.29 3.50
N ARG A 636 -23.53 -22.84 4.67
CA ARG A 636 -24.94 -22.96 5.08
C ARG A 636 -25.87 -22.23 4.10
N ALA A 637 -25.48 -21.03 3.66
CA ALA A 637 -26.23 -20.29 2.65
C ALA A 637 -26.25 -21.01 1.29
N ALA A 638 -25.15 -21.64 0.90
CA ALA A 638 -25.03 -22.39 -0.35
C ALA A 638 -25.71 -23.78 -0.32
N ARG A 639 -25.85 -24.38 0.87
CA ARG A 639 -26.42 -25.72 1.11
C ARG A 639 -27.49 -25.70 2.22
N PRO A 640 -28.61 -24.96 2.03
CA PRO A 640 -29.68 -24.91 3.02
C PRO A 640 -30.40 -26.26 3.21
N ASP A 641 -30.15 -27.22 2.31
CA ASP A 641 -30.66 -28.57 2.32
C ASP A 641 -29.85 -29.55 3.18
N ALA A 642 -28.71 -29.12 3.73
CA ALA A 642 -27.81 -29.92 4.55
C ALA A 642 -27.74 -29.42 6.01
N SER A 643 -27.59 -30.35 6.95
CA SER A 643 -27.22 -30.03 8.34
C SER A 643 -25.72 -29.83 8.42
N ILE A 644 -25.29 -28.61 8.76
CA ILE A 644 -23.88 -28.23 8.83
C ILE A 644 -23.53 -27.80 10.26
N GLU A 645 -22.73 -28.62 10.92
CA GLU A 645 -22.24 -28.39 12.27
C GLU A 645 -20.80 -27.85 12.26
N TYR A 646 -20.42 -27.15 13.33
CA TYR A 646 -19.06 -26.66 13.54
C TYR A 646 -18.47 -27.24 14.82
N VAL A 647 -17.20 -27.64 14.75
CA VAL A 647 -16.38 -28.05 15.89
C VAL A 647 -15.06 -27.29 15.84
N ASP A 648 -14.62 -26.70 16.95
CA ASP A 648 -13.43 -25.84 16.96
C ASP A 648 -12.09 -26.56 16.66
N GLY A 649 -12.05 -27.88 16.78
CA GLY A 649 -10.85 -28.69 16.52
C GLY A 649 -9.83 -28.73 17.66
N SER A 650 -10.04 -28.01 18.76
CA SER A 650 -9.14 -27.99 19.93
C SER A 650 -9.02 -29.35 20.62
N ASN A 651 -10.03 -30.21 20.47
CA ASN A 651 -10.02 -31.59 20.94
C ASN A 651 -10.17 -32.56 19.75
N ALA A 652 -9.05 -33.17 19.35
CA ALA A 652 -9.00 -34.10 18.22
C ALA A 652 -9.95 -35.31 18.37
N ALA A 653 -10.18 -35.80 19.59
CA ALA A 653 -11.10 -36.93 19.81
C ALA A 653 -12.56 -36.52 19.63
N ALA A 654 -12.93 -35.32 20.09
CA ALA A 654 -14.28 -34.77 19.86
C ALA A 654 -14.52 -34.49 18.37
N ALA A 655 -13.53 -33.90 17.69
CA ALA A 655 -13.56 -33.65 16.25
C ALA A 655 -13.71 -34.95 15.44
N ALA A 656 -12.92 -35.99 15.76
CA ALA A 656 -13.02 -37.30 15.13
C ALA A 656 -14.39 -37.96 15.36
N LYS A 657 -14.97 -37.82 16.56
CA LYS A 657 -16.31 -38.33 16.86
C LYS A 657 -17.39 -37.65 16.02
N ALA A 658 -17.33 -36.32 15.87
CA ALA A 658 -18.24 -35.57 15.03
C ALA A 658 -18.08 -35.94 13.55
N ALA A 659 -16.83 -36.06 13.09
CA ALA A 659 -16.49 -36.50 11.73
C ALA A 659 -17.08 -37.87 11.39
N ALA A 660 -17.01 -38.85 12.30
CA ALA A 660 -17.58 -40.19 12.10
C ALA A 660 -19.12 -40.19 11.95
N GLN A 661 -19.81 -39.14 12.39
CA GLN A 661 -21.27 -39.00 12.31
C GLN A 661 -21.73 -38.23 11.07
N ALA A 662 -20.82 -37.56 10.37
CA ALA A 662 -21.09 -36.78 9.17
C ALA A 662 -20.91 -37.61 7.88
N ASP A 663 -21.56 -37.18 6.80
CA ASP A 663 -21.34 -37.75 5.47
C ASP A 663 -20.00 -37.27 4.87
N VAL A 664 -19.59 -36.04 5.20
CA VAL A 664 -18.31 -35.42 4.84
C VAL A 664 -17.80 -34.59 6.03
N ALA A 665 -16.50 -34.67 6.30
CA ALA A 665 -15.82 -33.79 7.24
C ALA A 665 -14.95 -32.78 6.47
N ILE A 666 -15.06 -31.50 6.80
CA ILE A 666 -14.26 -30.43 6.20
C ILE A 666 -13.38 -29.83 7.29
N VAL A 667 -12.08 -30.08 7.22
CA VAL A 667 -11.10 -29.53 8.18
C VAL A 667 -10.52 -28.26 7.59
N PHE A 668 -10.55 -27.17 8.35
CA PHE A 668 -9.83 -25.94 8.05
C PHE A 668 -8.55 -25.92 8.88
N ALA A 669 -7.41 -25.88 8.18
CA ALA A 669 -6.10 -25.77 8.81
C ALA A 669 -5.47 -24.42 8.47
N THR A 670 -5.00 -23.72 9.49
CA THR A 670 -4.48 -22.35 9.39
C THR A 670 -3.02 -22.28 9.80
N GLN A 671 -2.21 -21.50 9.09
CA GLN A 671 -0.85 -21.15 9.52
C GLN A 671 -0.66 -19.65 9.34
N TRP A 672 -0.61 -18.91 10.44
CA TRP A 672 -0.37 -17.47 10.42
C TRP A 672 1.11 -17.14 10.24
N ALA A 673 1.39 -16.14 9.42
CA ALA A 673 2.71 -15.57 9.21
C ALA A 673 2.61 -14.04 9.14
N ALA A 674 3.74 -13.39 9.37
CA ALA A 674 3.81 -11.94 9.40
C ALA A 674 5.21 -11.44 9.07
N GLU A 675 5.27 -10.15 8.75
CA GLU A 675 6.49 -9.37 8.73
C GLU A 675 7.32 -9.51 10.01
N SER A 676 8.64 -9.30 9.90
CA SER A 676 9.66 -9.30 10.96
C SER A 676 10.05 -10.66 11.55
N VAL A 677 9.37 -11.75 11.19
CA VAL A 677 9.64 -13.08 11.75
C VAL A 677 9.32 -14.18 10.75
N ASP A 678 10.26 -15.10 10.57
CA ASP A 678 10.04 -16.27 9.74
C ASP A 678 9.42 -17.42 10.55
N LEU A 679 8.70 -18.30 9.86
CA LEU A 679 8.16 -19.53 10.42
C LEU A 679 9.31 -20.43 10.90
N PRO A 680 9.17 -21.11 12.05
CA PRO A 680 10.24 -21.96 12.60
C PRO A 680 10.53 -23.17 11.70
N ASP A 681 9.51 -23.69 11.03
CA ASP A 681 9.55 -24.85 10.15
C ASP A 681 8.31 -24.85 9.23
N MET A 682 8.17 -25.90 8.42
CA MET A 682 7.01 -26.08 7.54
C MET A 682 5.84 -26.84 8.20
N GLN A 683 5.86 -27.08 9.52
CA GLN A 683 4.77 -27.79 10.20
C GLN A 683 3.56 -26.88 10.39
N LEU A 684 2.36 -27.47 10.40
CA LEU A 684 1.17 -26.73 10.81
C LEU A 684 1.23 -26.47 12.33
N PRO A 685 0.89 -25.25 12.79
CA PRO A 685 0.95 -24.91 14.21
C PRO A 685 -0.16 -25.62 15.00
N ASP A 686 -0.11 -25.50 16.32
CA ASP A 686 -1.18 -25.90 17.25
C ASP A 686 -1.62 -27.37 17.12
N ASN A 687 -0.68 -28.25 16.78
CA ASN A 687 -0.89 -29.70 16.66
C ASN A 687 -1.99 -30.09 15.64
N GLN A 688 -2.21 -29.25 14.62
CA GLN A 688 -3.23 -29.49 13.59
C GLN A 688 -2.96 -30.76 12.78
N ASP A 689 -1.72 -31.21 12.61
CA ASP A 689 -1.40 -32.49 11.94
C ASP A 689 -2.05 -33.70 12.64
N ALA A 690 -2.07 -33.69 13.98
CA ALA A 690 -2.72 -34.74 14.76
C ALA A 690 -4.26 -34.66 14.65
N LEU A 691 -4.81 -33.44 14.63
CA LEU A 691 -6.24 -33.22 14.39
C LEU A 691 -6.67 -33.76 13.02
N ILE A 692 -5.96 -33.37 11.95
CA ILE A 692 -6.25 -33.81 10.58
C ILE A 692 -6.17 -35.34 10.48
N SER A 693 -5.12 -35.94 11.03
CA SER A 693 -4.95 -37.40 11.05
C SER A 693 -6.09 -38.11 11.79
N ALA A 694 -6.52 -37.58 12.94
CA ALA A 694 -7.62 -38.15 13.72
C ALA A 694 -8.96 -38.07 12.97
N VAL A 695 -9.25 -36.93 12.33
CA VAL A 695 -10.46 -36.73 11.53
C VAL A 695 -10.47 -37.60 10.28
N ALA A 696 -9.39 -37.60 9.50
CA ALA A 696 -9.28 -38.40 8.26
C ALA A 696 -9.40 -39.91 8.53
N LYS A 697 -8.86 -40.38 9.66
CA LYS A 697 -9.03 -41.76 10.10
C LYS A 697 -10.48 -42.09 10.47
N ALA A 698 -11.21 -41.14 11.07
CA ALA A 698 -12.59 -41.34 11.50
C ALA A 698 -13.60 -41.20 10.35
N ASN A 699 -13.31 -40.36 9.36
CA ASN A 699 -14.12 -40.18 8.16
C ASN A 699 -13.25 -40.18 6.89
N PRO A 700 -13.32 -41.23 6.05
CA PRO A 700 -12.52 -41.31 4.83
C PRO A 700 -12.96 -40.31 3.75
N LYS A 701 -14.08 -39.59 3.92
CA LYS A 701 -14.52 -38.47 3.08
C LYS A 701 -14.15 -37.15 3.74
N THR A 702 -12.87 -36.98 4.04
CA THR A 702 -12.33 -35.75 4.60
C THR A 702 -11.85 -34.82 3.50
N VAL A 703 -12.35 -33.58 3.52
CA VAL A 703 -11.85 -32.47 2.72
C VAL A 703 -10.97 -31.59 3.63
N LEU A 704 -9.78 -31.25 3.18
CA LEU A 704 -8.93 -30.28 3.86
C LEU A 704 -8.92 -28.96 3.10
N VAL A 705 -9.19 -27.86 3.80
CA VAL A 705 -9.02 -26.49 3.32
C VAL A 705 -7.84 -25.87 4.07
N LEU A 706 -6.85 -25.40 3.33
CA LEU A 706 -5.63 -24.82 3.87
C LEU A 706 -5.63 -23.31 3.71
N GLU A 707 -5.50 -22.60 4.82
CA GLU A 707 -5.27 -21.16 4.86
C GLU A 707 -3.87 -20.87 5.40
N THR A 708 -2.88 -20.95 4.52
CA THR A 708 -1.45 -20.92 4.88
C THR A 708 -0.65 -19.90 4.09
N ASN A 709 0.45 -19.43 4.68
CA ASN A 709 1.41 -18.49 4.08
C ASN A 709 2.12 -19.05 2.84
N GLY A 710 2.26 -20.37 2.77
CA GLY A 710 3.00 -21.09 1.74
C GLY A 710 2.85 -22.60 1.90
N PRO A 711 3.76 -23.39 1.29
CA PRO A 711 3.80 -24.84 1.44
C PRO A 711 4.00 -25.29 2.90
N VAL A 712 3.30 -26.34 3.31
CA VAL A 712 3.45 -26.99 4.64
C VAL A 712 3.75 -28.49 4.49
N ARG A 713 4.32 -29.14 5.51
CA ARG A 713 4.44 -30.61 5.50
C ARG A 713 3.07 -31.26 5.41
N THR A 714 2.98 -32.43 4.76
CA THR A 714 1.71 -33.15 4.58
C THR A 714 1.77 -34.60 5.06
N PRO A 715 2.06 -34.87 6.35
CA PRO A 715 2.21 -36.25 6.85
C PRO A 715 0.92 -37.10 6.75
N TRP A 716 -0.22 -36.45 6.65
CA TRP A 716 -1.56 -37.05 6.52
C TRP A 716 -2.04 -37.19 5.07
N LEU A 717 -1.24 -36.82 4.06
CA LEU A 717 -1.67 -36.73 2.65
C LEU A 717 -2.33 -38.01 2.12
N ALA A 718 -1.79 -39.18 2.48
CA ALA A 718 -2.33 -40.47 2.03
C ALA A 718 -3.75 -40.76 2.55
N GLN A 719 -4.17 -40.10 3.62
CA GLN A 719 -5.48 -40.29 4.27
C GLN A 719 -6.51 -39.22 3.85
N VAL A 720 -6.08 -38.12 3.23
CA VAL A 720 -6.94 -37.00 2.84
C VAL A 720 -7.24 -37.07 1.34
N PRO A 721 -8.47 -37.44 0.93
CA PRO A 721 -8.83 -37.58 -0.49
C PRO A 721 -8.97 -36.24 -1.22
N ALA A 722 -9.34 -35.16 -0.54
CA ALA A 722 -9.50 -33.85 -1.18
C ALA A 722 -8.81 -32.74 -0.40
N MET A 723 -8.08 -31.88 -1.11
CA MET A 723 -7.33 -30.78 -0.52
C MET A 723 -7.42 -29.53 -1.39
N LEU A 724 -7.86 -28.42 -0.79
CA LEU A 724 -7.99 -27.11 -1.39
C LEU A 724 -7.06 -26.13 -0.68
N GLN A 725 -6.13 -25.51 -1.41
CA GLN A 725 -5.32 -24.41 -0.91
C GLN A 725 -6.05 -23.08 -1.16
N ALA A 726 -6.48 -22.41 -0.08
CA ALA A 726 -7.16 -21.12 -0.12
C ALA A 726 -6.22 -19.93 0.18
N TRP A 727 -4.98 -20.20 0.64
CA TRP A 727 -4.01 -19.18 1.05
C TRP A 727 -4.58 -18.26 2.13
N TYR A 728 -4.31 -16.95 2.10
CA TYR A 728 -5.11 -15.99 2.88
C TYR A 728 -6.15 -15.37 1.95
N PRO A 729 -7.44 -15.70 2.12
CA PRO A 729 -8.44 -15.51 1.07
C PRO A 729 -9.16 -14.16 1.12
N GLY A 730 -8.83 -13.28 2.08
CA GLY A 730 -9.35 -11.91 2.16
C GLY A 730 -10.84 -11.81 2.52
N ILE A 731 -11.43 -10.63 2.33
CA ILE A 731 -12.74 -10.27 2.93
C ILE A 731 -13.96 -10.99 2.35
N ARG A 732 -13.79 -11.74 1.26
CA ARG A 732 -14.81 -12.62 0.66
C ARG A 732 -14.35 -14.08 0.59
N GLY A 733 -13.40 -14.46 1.43
CA GLY A 733 -12.80 -15.79 1.42
C GLY A 733 -13.77 -16.92 1.74
N GLY A 734 -14.62 -16.77 2.76
CA GLY A 734 -15.63 -17.77 3.12
C GLY A 734 -16.62 -18.03 1.99
N GLU A 735 -17.06 -16.98 1.29
CA GLU A 735 -17.94 -17.11 0.13
C GLU A 735 -17.26 -17.81 -1.05
N GLY A 736 -16.04 -17.40 -1.40
CA GLY A 736 -15.28 -18.04 -2.48
C GLY A 736 -14.98 -19.51 -2.20
N ILE A 737 -14.57 -19.84 -0.96
CA ILE A 737 -14.33 -21.22 -0.53
C ILE A 737 -15.63 -22.04 -0.63
N ALA A 738 -16.77 -21.52 -0.17
CA ALA A 738 -18.05 -22.22 -0.28
C ALA A 738 -18.48 -22.44 -1.74
N ALA A 739 -18.26 -21.46 -2.62
CA ALA A 739 -18.56 -21.57 -4.05
C ALA A 739 -17.73 -22.66 -4.73
N LEU A 740 -16.44 -22.79 -4.36
CA LEU A 740 -15.56 -23.86 -4.83
C LEU A 740 -16.00 -25.21 -4.29
N LEU A 741 -16.19 -25.34 -2.98
CA LEU A 741 -16.61 -26.61 -2.35
C LEU A 741 -17.92 -27.17 -2.94
N THR A 742 -18.86 -26.30 -3.29
CA THR A 742 -20.15 -26.69 -3.87
C THR A 742 -20.12 -26.85 -5.39
N GLY A 743 -19.04 -26.44 -6.06
CA GLY A 743 -18.92 -26.47 -7.51
C GLY A 743 -19.80 -25.45 -8.24
N GLN A 744 -20.26 -24.41 -7.53
CA GLN A 744 -20.77 -23.19 -8.17
C GLN A 744 -19.65 -22.55 -9.01
N VAL A 745 -18.43 -22.61 -8.51
CA VAL A 745 -17.21 -22.24 -9.21
C VAL A 745 -16.37 -23.49 -9.43
N ASN A 746 -15.79 -23.61 -10.63
CA ASN A 746 -14.82 -24.64 -10.95
C ASN A 746 -13.40 -24.14 -10.62
N PRO A 747 -12.64 -24.82 -9.72
CA PRO A 747 -11.26 -24.47 -9.44
C PRO A 747 -10.42 -24.38 -10.71
N SER A 748 -9.65 -23.30 -10.81
CA SER A 748 -8.74 -23.03 -11.94
C SER A 748 -7.36 -22.53 -11.51
N GLY A 749 -7.11 -22.42 -10.20
CA GLY A 749 -5.83 -21.98 -9.67
C GLY A 749 -4.71 -22.98 -9.95
N ARG A 750 -3.50 -22.47 -10.09
CA ARG A 750 -2.25 -23.20 -10.34
C ARG A 750 -1.18 -22.74 -9.37
N LEU A 751 -0.44 -23.67 -8.76
CA LEU A 751 0.56 -23.35 -7.74
C LEU A 751 1.64 -22.37 -8.28
N PRO A 752 1.87 -21.23 -7.60
CA PRO A 752 2.97 -20.30 -7.93
C PRO A 752 4.27 -20.66 -7.20
N VAL A 753 4.24 -21.73 -6.39
CA VAL A 753 5.36 -22.25 -5.60
C VAL A 753 5.34 -23.77 -5.57
N THR A 754 6.51 -24.37 -5.48
CA THR A 754 6.68 -25.82 -5.40
C THR A 754 6.44 -26.31 -3.98
N TRP A 755 5.69 -27.39 -3.85
CA TRP A 755 5.45 -28.07 -2.58
C TRP A 755 6.43 -29.22 -2.42
N VAL A 756 7.43 -29.04 -1.56
CA VAL A 756 8.39 -30.09 -1.21
C VAL A 756 7.81 -31.09 -0.22
N VAL A 757 8.39 -32.29 -0.16
CA VAL A 757 8.03 -33.34 0.80
C VAL A 757 8.28 -32.87 2.23
N ASP A 758 9.46 -32.32 2.46
CA ASP A 758 9.90 -31.71 3.71
C ASP A 758 11.15 -30.83 3.44
N GLU A 759 11.67 -30.21 4.51
CA GLU A 759 12.80 -29.30 4.46
C GLU A 759 14.08 -29.96 3.94
N SER A 760 14.23 -31.29 3.99
CA SER A 760 15.41 -31.97 3.44
C SER A 760 15.60 -31.76 1.93
N GLN A 761 14.52 -31.40 1.23
CA GLN A 761 14.55 -31.06 -0.19
C GLN A 761 14.88 -29.59 -0.45
N LEU A 762 14.90 -28.72 0.56
CA LEU A 762 15.23 -27.31 0.39
C LEU A 762 16.75 -27.11 0.25
N PRO A 763 17.21 -26.01 -0.40
CA PRO A 763 18.62 -25.64 -0.41
C PRO A 763 19.22 -25.54 1.00
N ARG A 764 18.39 -25.16 1.98
CA ARG A 764 18.76 -25.00 3.38
C ARG A 764 17.83 -25.82 4.28
N PRO A 765 18.08 -27.12 4.49
CA PRO A 765 17.21 -27.93 5.32
C PRO A 765 17.06 -27.42 6.76
N HIS A 766 18.08 -26.74 7.27
CA HIS A 766 18.08 -26.13 8.59
C HIS A 766 18.50 -24.67 8.52
N ILE A 767 17.77 -23.82 9.24
CA ILE A 767 18.12 -22.42 9.46
C ILE A 767 17.97 -22.16 10.96
N ASP A 768 19.06 -21.78 11.61
CA ASP A 768 19.05 -21.40 13.02
C ASP A 768 18.36 -20.04 13.19
N GLY A 769 17.67 -19.82 14.31
CA GLY A 769 17.13 -18.50 14.65
C GLY A 769 15.72 -18.18 14.17
N LEU A 770 15.02 -19.12 13.53
CA LEU A 770 13.64 -18.92 13.08
C LEU A 770 12.61 -18.96 14.21
N GLY A 771 11.44 -18.34 13.97
CA GLY A 771 10.31 -18.29 14.89
C GLY A 771 10.41 -17.21 15.97
N PHE A 772 9.30 -17.00 16.69
CA PHE A 772 9.19 -15.97 17.74
C PHE A 772 10.08 -16.20 18.97
N LYS A 773 10.43 -17.45 19.25
CA LYS A 773 11.25 -17.86 20.40
C LYS A 773 12.32 -18.84 19.93
N PRO A 774 13.33 -18.36 19.18
CA PRO A 774 14.28 -19.24 18.56
C PRO A 774 15.17 -19.93 19.60
N ALA A 775 15.50 -21.20 19.36
CA ALA A 775 16.37 -21.97 20.25
C ALA A 775 17.86 -21.60 20.13
N LYS A 776 18.25 -21.00 19.00
CA LYS A 776 19.62 -20.61 18.65
C LYS A 776 19.61 -19.24 17.97
N PRO A 777 20.70 -18.47 18.00
CA PRO A 777 20.76 -17.19 17.29
C PRO A 777 20.72 -17.39 15.77
N PHE A 778 20.09 -16.45 15.05
CA PHE A 778 20.11 -16.41 13.60
C PHE A 778 21.50 -15.97 13.11
N GLY A 779 22.02 -16.66 12.10
CA GLY A 779 23.33 -16.38 11.51
C GLY A 779 23.37 -15.05 10.74
N ASP A 780 24.55 -14.45 10.61
CA ASP A 780 24.67 -13.13 9.96
C ASP A 780 24.78 -13.20 8.42
N VAL A 781 24.98 -14.39 7.84
CA VAL A 781 25.15 -14.58 6.39
C VAL A 781 24.18 -15.65 5.88
N PHE A 782 23.53 -15.35 4.76
CA PHE A 782 22.62 -16.25 4.07
C PHE A 782 23.13 -16.49 2.64
N ASP A 783 23.67 -17.69 2.41
CA ASP A 783 24.35 -18.02 1.16
C ASP A 783 23.36 -18.52 0.11
N PHE A 784 22.96 -17.66 -0.82
CA PHE A 784 22.09 -17.94 -1.97
C PHE A 784 22.82 -18.57 -3.17
N ASP A 785 24.15 -18.69 -3.16
CA ASP A 785 24.88 -19.40 -4.22
C ASP A 785 24.66 -20.92 -4.19
N ILE A 786 24.13 -21.46 -3.08
CA ILE A 786 23.76 -22.88 -2.95
C ILE A 786 22.83 -23.32 -4.10
N GLU A 787 21.79 -22.54 -4.38
CA GLU A 787 20.84 -22.72 -5.48
C GLU A 787 21.06 -21.72 -6.62
N GLY A 788 21.68 -20.57 -6.37
CA GLY A 788 21.85 -19.50 -7.34
C GLY A 788 20.51 -19.07 -7.94
N ALA A 789 20.41 -19.15 -9.28
CA ALA A 789 19.20 -18.84 -10.03
C ALA A 789 18.13 -19.94 -9.96
N ASN A 790 18.45 -21.12 -9.43
CA ASN A 790 17.56 -22.28 -9.41
C ASN A 790 16.56 -22.22 -8.25
N VAL A 791 15.80 -21.14 -8.10
CA VAL A 791 14.76 -21.06 -7.07
C VAL A 791 13.61 -22.05 -7.36
N GLY A 792 13.12 -22.74 -6.34
CA GLY A 792 11.90 -23.55 -6.42
C GLY A 792 11.99 -24.77 -7.34
N TYR A 793 11.07 -24.90 -8.29
CA TYR A 793 11.02 -26.02 -9.25
C TYR A 793 12.32 -26.20 -10.03
N LYS A 794 13.08 -25.12 -10.25
CA LYS A 794 14.39 -25.16 -10.90
C LYS A 794 15.40 -25.93 -10.05
N TRP A 795 15.40 -25.73 -8.73
CA TRP A 795 16.21 -26.51 -7.79
C TRP A 795 15.81 -27.98 -7.82
N MET A 796 14.51 -28.27 -7.77
CA MET A 796 14.00 -29.64 -7.80
C MET A 796 14.46 -30.38 -9.06
N ALA A 797 14.34 -29.72 -10.22
CA ALA A 797 14.83 -30.25 -11.49
C ALA A 797 16.36 -30.42 -11.49
N ALA A 798 17.12 -29.45 -10.97
CA ALA A 798 18.59 -29.50 -10.92
C ALA A 798 19.11 -30.62 -10.00
N LYS A 799 18.36 -30.97 -8.96
CA LYS A 799 18.69 -32.04 -8.01
C LYS A 799 18.04 -33.39 -8.33
N GLY A 800 17.17 -33.46 -9.34
CA GLY A 800 16.39 -34.67 -9.65
C GLY A 800 15.43 -35.06 -8.52
N LEU A 801 14.92 -34.08 -7.77
CA LEU A 801 14.01 -34.31 -6.66
C LEU A 801 12.56 -34.31 -7.15
N THR A 802 11.73 -35.14 -6.52
CA THR A 802 10.28 -35.18 -6.78
C THR A 802 9.54 -34.35 -5.74
N PRO A 803 8.78 -33.31 -6.14
CA PRO A 803 7.95 -32.54 -5.21
C PRO A 803 6.67 -33.31 -4.84
N THR A 804 6.05 -32.94 -3.72
CA THR A 804 4.69 -33.38 -3.36
C THR A 804 3.67 -32.80 -4.34
N PHE A 805 3.79 -31.51 -4.66
CA PHE A 805 3.06 -30.85 -5.73
C PHE A 805 4.00 -29.93 -6.49
N ALA A 806 4.09 -30.09 -7.81
CA ALA A 806 4.97 -29.28 -8.64
C ALA A 806 4.45 -27.84 -8.80
N PHE A 807 5.37 -26.90 -9.05
CA PHE A 807 5.01 -25.58 -9.56
C PHE A 807 4.09 -25.70 -10.80
N GLY A 808 3.03 -24.90 -10.85
CA GLY A 808 1.99 -24.96 -11.87
C GLY A 808 0.95 -26.07 -11.69
N HIS A 809 1.02 -26.87 -10.61
CA HIS A 809 0.02 -27.90 -10.31
C HIS A 809 -1.33 -27.29 -9.89
N GLY A 810 -2.42 -27.96 -10.26
CA GLY A 810 -3.78 -27.59 -9.89
C GLY A 810 -4.79 -28.49 -10.60
N LEU A 811 -5.86 -28.87 -9.93
CA LEU A 811 -6.93 -29.69 -10.49
C LEU A 811 -8.14 -28.83 -10.83
N SER A 812 -9.03 -29.40 -11.65
CA SER A 812 -10.30 -28.80 -12.05
C SER A 812 -11.41 -29.85 -11.93
N TYR A 813 -12.66 -29.40 -11.80
CA TYR A 813 -13.85 -30.26 -11.91
C TYR A 813 -14.20 -30.62 -13.36
N THR A 814 -13.43 -30.12 -14.33
CA THR A 814 -13.49 -30.54 -15.73
C THR A 814 -12.11 -30.98 -16.22
N SER A 815 -12.02 -31.48 -17.45
CA SER A 815 -10.77 -31.94 -18.06
C SER A 815 -10.46 -31.15 -19.33
N PHE A 816 -9.17 -30.99 -19.62
CA PHE A 816 -8.70 -30.28 -20.80
C PHE A 816 -7.75 -31.15 -21.64
N ALA A 817 -7.92 -31.09 -22.95
CA ALA A 817 -6.99 -31.67 -23.92
C ALA A 817 -6.19 -30.56 -24.59
N TYR A 818 -4.89 -30.78 -24.72
CA TYR A 818 -3.96 -29.90 -25.40
C TYR A 818 -3.51 -30.58 -26.68
N GLU A 819 -3.63 -29.89 -27.80
CA GLU A 819 -3.46 -30.48 -29.13
C GLU A 819 -2.67 -29.55 -30.05
N ASN A 820 -1.89 -30.15 -30.94
CA ASN A 820 -1.24 -29.47 -32.06
C ASN A 820 -0.34 -28.30 -31.62
N LEU A 821 0.54 -28.52 -30.63
CA LEU A 821 1.59 -27.57 -30.29
C LEU A 821 2.45 -27.31 -31.53
N LYS A 822 2.56 -26.04 -31.90
CA LYS A 822 3.49 -25.55 -32.91
C LYS A 822 4.34 -24.47 -32.30
N VAL A 823 5.64 -24.51 -32.54
CA VAL A 823 6.58 -23.48 -32.10
C VAL A 823 7.32 -22.95 -33.32
N SER A 824 7.39 -21.62 -33.43
CA SER A 824 8.09 -20.92 -34.51
C SER A 824 8.92 -19.77 -33.96
N VAL A 825 9.98 -19.44 -34.67
CA VAL A 825 10.79 -18.24 -34.41
C VAL A 825 10.37 -17.16 -35.42
N GLU A 826 9.68 -16.13 -34.94
CA GLU A 826 9.16 -15.00 -35.72
C GLU A 826 10.06 -13.77 -35.53
N GLY A 827 11.10 -13.65 -36.36
CA GLY A 827 12.16 -12.66 -36.15
C GLY A 827 13.03 -13.07 -34.95
N SER A 828 13.06 -12.27 -33.89
CA SER A 828 13.75 -12.58 -32.62
C SER A 828 12.83 -13.19 -31.56
N ARG A 829 11.57 -13.48 -31.89
CA ARG A 829 10.54 -13.91 -30.93
C ARG A 829 10.26 -15.39 -31.07
N LEU A 830 10.31 -16.14 -29.97
CA LEU A 830 9.83 -17.52 -29.95
C LEU A 830 8.34 -17.54 -29.60
N VAL A 831 7.56 -18.16 -30.46
CA VAL A 831 6.09 -18.11 -30.41
C VAL A 831 5.56 -19.52 -30.48
N ALA A 832 4.66 -19.86 -29.55
CA ALA A 832 3.95 -21.13 -29.56
C ALA A 832 2.47 -20.90 -29.88
N SER A 833 1.87 -21.83 -30.63
CA SER A 833 0.42 -21.94 -30.80
C SER A 833 -0.05 -23.33 -30.40
N VAL A 834 -1.10 -23.38 -29.59
CA VAL A 834 -1.71 -24.64 -29.11
C VAL A 834 -3.23 -24.52 -29.16
N ALA A 835 -3.90 -25.62 -29.51
CA ALA A 835 -5.35 -25.74 -29.36
C ALA A 835 -5.66 -26.41 -28.01
N ILE A 836 -6.59 -25.81 -27.27
CA ILE A 836 -7.04 -26.29 -25.95
C ILE A 836 -8.52 -26.55 -26.06
N ARG A 837 -8.95 -27.74 -25.63
CA ARG A 837 -10.35 -28.16 -25.63
C ARG A 837 -10.77 -28.56 -24.23
N ASN A 838 -11.92 -28.06 -23.78
CA ASN A 838 -12.58 -28.61 -22.60
C ASN A 838 -13.28 -29.92 -22.99
N THR A 839 -12.77 -31.03 -22.47
CA THR A 839 -13.26 -32.39 -22.77
C THR A 839 -14.22 -32.93 -21.70
N GLY A 840 -14.44 -32.18 -20.62
CA GLY A 840 -15.35 -32.56 -19.57
C GLY A 840 -16.77 -32.03 -19.78
N LYS A 841 -17.55 -32.02 -18.68
CA LYS A 841 -18.98 -31.69 -18.68
C LYS A 841 -19.31 -30.37 -17.99
N ARG A 842 -18.31 -29.66 -17.48
CA ARG A 842 -18.45 -28.39 -16.77
C ARG A 842 -17.64 -27.32 -17.47
N ALA A 843 -18.13 -26.08 -17.48
CA ALA A 843 -17.32 -24.94 -17.84
C ALA A 843 -16.13 -24.84 -16.87
N GLY A 844 -15.01 -24.30 -17.33
CA GLY A 844 -13.84 -24.11 -16.50
C GLY A 844 -12.72 -23.41 -17.25
N ALA A 845 -11.71 -22.99 -16.50
CA ALA A 845 -10.50 -22.40 -17.05
C ALA A 845 -9.28 -23.28 -16.80
N ASP A 846 -8.31 -23.20 -17.71
CA ASP A 846 -7.01 -23.86 -17.58
C ASP A 846 -5.87 -22.96 -18.07
N VAL A 847 -4.64 -23.27 -17.64
CA VAL A 847 -3.44 -22.50 -17.93
C VAL A 847 -2.50 -23.35 -18.78
N ALA A 848 -2.25 -22.90 -20.01
CA ALA A 848 -1.20 -23.46 -20.84
C ALA A 848 0.15 -22.92 -20.39
N GLN A 849 1.03 -23.81 -19.92
CA GLN A 849 2.33 -23.45 -19.39
C GLN A 849 3.42 -23.92 -20.37
N LEU A 850 4.29 -22.99 -20.79
CA LEU A 850 5.43 -23.30 -21.65
C LEU A 850 6.71 -23.24 -20.85
N TYR A 851 7.46 -24.33 -20.92
CA TYR A 851 8.78 -24.45 -20.32
C TYR A 851 9.84 -24.65 -21.38
N LEU A 852 11.02 -24.11 -21.15
CA LEU A 852 12.22 -24.39 -21.92
C LEU A 852 13.10 -25.33 -21.14
N LYS A 853 13.38 -26.50 -21.69
CA LYS A 853 14.47 -27.35 -21.21
C LYS A 853 15.76 -26.85 -21.85
N LEU A 854 16.67 -26.36 -21.02
CA LEU A 854 17.94 -25.83 -21.48
C LEU A 854 18.92 -26.97 -21.84
N PRO A 855 19.92 -26.70 -22.69
CA PRO A 855 20.96 -27.68 -23.00
C PRO A 855 21.65 -28.22 -21.74
N ALA A 856 22.12 -29.47 -21.76
CA ALA A 856 22.68 -30.14 -20.58
C ALA A 856 23.89 -29.45 -19.92
N ARG A 857 24.53 -28.50 -20.63
CA ARG A 857 25.62 -27.65 -20.09
C ARG A 857 25.12 -26.51 -19.18
N SER A 858 23.82 -26.20 -19.21
CA SER A 858 23.21 -25.15 -18.40
C SER A 858 23.10 -25.61 -16.94
N THR A 859 23.41 -24.71 -16.01
CA THR A 859 23.19 -24.93 -14.57
C THR A 859 21.72 -24.84 -14.18
N THR A 860 20.90 -24.15 -14.97
CA THR A 860 19.45 -24.12 -14.85
C THR A 860 18.83 -25.08 -15.87
N PRO A 861 18.21 -26.18 -15.45
CA PRO A 861 17.76 -27.22 -16.39
C PRO A 861 16.43 -26.88 -17.09
N ILE A 862 15.57 -26.09 -16.45
CA ILE A 862 14.22 -25.77 -16.91
C ILE A 862 13.86 -24.34 -16.53
N ARG A 863 13.10 -23.64 -17.38
CA ARG A 863 12.53 -22.31 -17.10
C ARG A 863 11.13 -22.19 -17.66
N LEU A 864 10.20 -21.57 -16.92
CA LEU A 864 8.95 -21.08 -17.47
C LEU A 864 9.27 -19.94 -18.44
N ILE A 865 8.77 -20.05 -19.66
CA ILE A 865 9.05 -19.06 -20.71
C ILE A 865 7.80 -18.32 -21.16
N GLY A 866 6.61 -18.83 -20.86
CA GLY A 866 5.36 -18.19 -21.22
C GLY A 866 4.17 -18.96 -20.69
N TYR A 867 3.05 -18.26 -20.51
CA TYR A 867 1.80 -18.88 -20.11
C TYR A 867 0.61 -18.04 -20.59
N ASP A 868 -0.54 -18.69 -20.72
CA ASP A 868 -1.82 -18.04 -20.97
C ASP A 868 -2.97 -18.85 -20.37
N LYS A 869 -4.00 -18.16 -19.88
CA LYS A 869 -5.18 -18.77 -19.24
C LYS A 869 -6.38 -18.66 -20.16
N VAL A 870 -7.11 -19.75 -20.31
CA VAL A 870 -8.30 -19.81 -21.16
C VAL A 870 -9.49 -20.38 -20.40
N GLU A 871 -10.62 -19.70 -20.47
CA GLU A 871 -11.92 -20.23 -20.05
C GLU A 871 -12.67 -20.83 -21.24
N LEU A 872 -13.23 -22.02 -21.05
CA LEU A 872 -13.91 -22.80 -22.09
C LEU A 872 -15.19 -23.46 -21.57
N GLN A 873 -16.25 -23.37 -22.36
CA GLN A 873 -17.48 -24.16 -22.18
C GLN A 873 -17.23 -25.65 -22.50
N PRO A 874 -18.08 -26.58 -22.01
CA PRO A 874 -17.96 -28.01 -22.34
C PRO A 874 -17.91 -28.25 -23.87
N GLY A 875 -16.88 -28.94 -24.34
CA GLY A 875 -16.65 -29.22 -25.77
C GLY A 875 -16.05 -28.08 -26.58
N GLU A 876 -16.01 -26.84 -26.05
CA GLU A 876 -15.39 -25.70 -26.71
C GLU A 876 -13.89 -25.95 -26.90
N GLN A 877 -13.36 -25.49 -28.04
CA GLN A 877 -11.93 -25.48 -28.33
C GLN A 877 -11.50 -24.07 -28.73
N ARG A 878 -10.40 -23.59 -28.15
CA ARG A 878 -9.76 -22.33 -28.52
C ARG A 878 -8.30 -22.57 -28.89
N ARG A 879 -7.83 -21.90 -29.93
CA ARG A 879 -6.40 -21.83 -30.26
C ARG A 879 -5.84 -20.56 -29.65
N ILE A 880 -4.80 -20.71 -28.83
CA ILE A 880 -4.09 -19.59 -28.21
C ILE A 880 -2.70 -19.43 -28.83
N ARG A 881 -2.12 -18.25 -28.65
CA ARG A 881 -0.76 -17.89 -29.06
C ARG A 881 -0.02 -17.36 -27.84
N ILE A 882 1.08 -18.00 -27.48
CA ILE A 882 1.91 -17.61 -26.34
C ILE A 882 3.27 -17.18 -26.88
N GLU A 883 3.68 -15.97 -26.56
CA GLU A 883 5.00 -15.46 -26.85
C GLU A 883 5.92 -15.72 -25.65
N ALA A 884 7.12 -16.22 -25.91
CA ALA A 884 8.08 -16.46 -24.85
C ALA A 884 8.73 -15.16 -24.40
N GLU A 885 8.89 -14.98 -23.09
CA GLU A 885 9.66 -13.89 -22.50
C GLU A 885 11.14 -14.02 -22.91
N PRO A 886 11.69 -13.09 -23.71
CA PRO A 886 13.04 -13.24 -24.27
C PRO A 886 14.13 -13.52 -23.24
N LYS A 887 14.11 -12.87 -22.07
CA LYS A 887 15.16 -13.05 -21.04
C LYS A 887 15.13 -14.44 -20.40
N THR A 888 13.97 -15.11 -20.40
CA THR A 888 13.88 -16.50 -19.94
C THR A 888 14.56 -17.50 -20.89
N LEU A 889 14.78 -17.12 -22.16
CA LEU A 889 15.54 -17.90 -23.16
C LEU A 889 17.06 -17.66 -23.06
N ALA A 890 17.49 -16.61 -22.36
CA ALA A 890 18.86 -16.12 -22.32
C ALA A 890 19.56 -16.41 -20.99
N HIS A 891 20.89 -16.37 -20.97
CA HIS A 891 21.67 -16.25 -19.73
C HIS A 891 22.24 -14.83 -19.61
N TYR A 892 22.54 -14.40 -18.40
CA TYR A 892 23.16 -13.10 -18.16
C TYR A 892 24.69 -13.20 -18.16
N ASP A 893 25.35 -12.55 -19.10
CA ASP A 893 26.81 -12.42 -19.16
C ASP A 893 27.23 -11.24 -18.28
N ALA A 894 27.61 -11.51 -17.02
CA ALA A 894 27.96 -10.48 -16.05
C ALA A 894 29.17 -9.61 -16.47
N PRO A 895 30.29 -10.17 -16.98
CA PRO A 895 31.39 -9.36 -17.52
C PRO A 895 30.96 -8.40 -18.65
N ALA A 896 30.10 -8.86 -19.56
CA ALA A 896 29.62 -8.04 -20.67
C ALA A 896 28.38 -7.19 -20.34
N ARG A 897 27.74 -7.44 -19.18
CA ARG A 897 26.52 -6.78 -18.69
C ARG A 897 25.38 -6.82 -19.70
N GLN A 898 25.13 -8.00 -20.26
CA GLN A 898 24.12 -8.19 -21.30
C GLN A 898 23.50 -9.58 -21.23
N TRP A 899 22.26 -9.68 -21.69
CA TRP A 899 21.58 -10.95 -21.85
C TRP A 899 21.95 -11.60 -23.19
N LYS A 900 22.27 -12.89 -23.17
CA LYS A 900 22.65 -13.65 -24.36
C LYS A 900 21.83 -14.94 -24.50
N ILE A 901 21.18 -15.10 -25.65
CA ILE A 901 20.66 -16.38 -26.11
C ILE A 901 21.80 -17.10 -26.83
N ASP A 902 22.14 -18.30 -26.36
CA ASP A 902 23.10 -19.15 -27.06
C ASP A 902 22.48 -19.74 -28.33
N GLY A 903 23.29 -19.86 -29.38
CA GLY A 903 22.92 -20.69 -30.53
C GLY A 903 22.84 -22.16 -30.13
N GLY A 904 21.76 -22.84 -30.50
CA GLY A 904 21.61 -24.25 -30.16
C GLY A 904 20.20 -24.81 -30.35
N THR A 905 20.10 -26.12 -30.18
CA THR A 905 18.81 -26.80 -30.12
C THR A 905 18.30 -26.75 -28.68
N TYR A 906 17.07 -26.26 -28.52
CA TYR A 906 16.35 -26.18 -27.27
C TYR A 906 15.08 -27.02 -27.39
N GLN A 907 14.57 -27.49 -26.26
CA GLN A 907 13.29 -28.19 -26.24
C GLN A 907 12.25 -27.34 -25.52
N VAL A 908 11.23 -26.91 -26.26
CA VAL A 908 10.05 -26.27 -25.70
C VAL A 908 9.07 -27.35 -25.29
N GLN A 909 8.57 -27.25 -24.07
CA GLN A 909 7.63 -28.18 -23.47
C GLN A 909 6.34 -27.44 -23.15
N LEU A 910 5.23 -27.91 -23.71
CA LEU A 910 3.91 -27.59 -23.17
C LEU A 910 3.63 -28.59 -22.07
N SER A 911 3.42 -28.09 -20.85
CA SER A 911 3.33 -28.93 -19.66
C SER A 911 2.08 -28.64 -18.86
N ARG A 912 1.63 -29.65 -18.11
CA ARG A 912 0.53 -29.52 -17.14
C ARG A 912 0.97 -28.77 -15.87
N ASN A 913 2.22 -28.97 -15.50
CA ASN A 913 2.97 -28.35 -14.42
C ASN A 913 4.48 -28.54 -14.72
N ALA A 914 5.38 -28.00 -13.91
CA ALA A 914 6.82 -28.07 -14.15
C ALA A 914 7.42 -29.50 -14.22
N ALA A 915 6.71 -30.52 -13.73
CA ALA A 915 7.17 -31.91 -13.71
C ALA A 915 6.49 -32.82 -14.76
N GLU A 916 5.43 -32.36 -15.44
CA GLU A 916 4.61 -33.17 -16.34
C GLU A 916 4.50 -32.57 -17.76
N PRO A 917 5.48 -32.81 -18.65
CA PRO A 917 5.39 -32.40 -20.05
C PRO A 917 4.32 -33.20 -20.80
N LEU A 918 3.55 -32.51 -21.64
CA LEU A 918 2.49 -33.10 -22.48
C LEU A 918 2.94 -33.26 -23.93
N GLN A 919 3.54 -32.20 -24.47
CA GLN A 919 4.05 -32.14 -25.84
C GLN A 919 5.38 -31.43 -25.81
N THR A 920 6.32 -31.89 -26.65
CA THR A 920 7.63 -31.29 -26.79
C THR A 920 7.90 -30.96 -28.25
N VAL A 921 8.55 -29.82 -28.48
CA VAL A 921 9.02 -29.41 -29.80
C VAL A 921 10.46 -28.95 -29.66
N ASP A 922 11.36 -29.57 -30.41
CA ASP A 922 12.72 -29.09 -30.53
C ASP A 922 12.75 -27.87 -31.46
N VAL A 923 13.41 -26.81 -31.03
CA VAL A 923 13.54 -25.55 -31.77
C VAL A 923 15.01 -25.18 -31.85
N GLN A 924 15.42 -24.68 -33.01
CA GLN A 924 16.74 -24.13 -33.20
C GLN A 924 16.70 -22.63 -32.91
N LEU A 925 17.43 -22.19 -31.88
CA LEU A 925 17.66 -20.78 -31.63
C LEU A 925 19.01 -20.37 -32.21
N VAL A 926 19.08 -19.13 -32.70
CA VAL A 926 20.31 -18.50 -33.16
C VAL A 926 20.94 -17.72 -32.02
N GLU A 927 22.25 -17.58 -32.05
CA GLU A 927 22.94 -16.75 -31.07
C GLU A 927 22.46 -15.29 -31.19
N GLN A 928 22.07 -14.70 -30.07
CA GLN A 928 21.53 -13.35 -30.04
C GLN A 928 21.85 -12.65 -28.71
N VAL A 929 22.27 -11.39 -28.79
CA VAL A 929 22.33 -10.49 -27.62
C VAL A 929 21.00 -9.74 -27.52
N LEU A 930 20.38 -9.75 -26.34
CA LEU A 930 19.18 -8.93 -26.07
C LEU A 930 19.63 -7.53 -25.66
N ARG A 931 18.94 -6.51 -26.16
CA ARG A 931 19.25 -5.09 -25.89
C ARG A 931 18.25 -4.49 -24.94
#